data_AF-A0A953SXY9-F1
#
_entry.id   AF-A0A953SXY9-F1
#
_cell.length_a   1.000
_cell.length_b   1.000
_cell.length_c   1.000
_cell.angle_alpha   90.00
_cell.angle_beta   90.00
_cell.angle_gamma   90.00
#
_symmetry.space_group_name_H-M   'P 1'
#
loop_
_entity.id
_entity.type
_entity.pdbx_description
1 polymer ?
#
loop_
_entity_poly.entity_id
_entity_poly.type
_entity_poly.pdbx_seq_one_letter_code
_entity_poly.pdbx_strand_id
1 'polypeptide(L)'
;MRRLYLLFPILFSTALFAQQDSTQVPNSENGWYLSPRGTIRILVIFAEVDYDKNPGKDPQPEGADHWQKGELPTWKDDLFDPFPLTVPQAQVSRYYHEMSLGQFTVLGDYIDQAVVVRESEQRSMRDWSGMAWEAANKLDSLRTAHGLSIDDLDLWTDGGRPGLPKQNVSDHPHSYDHVMVIYRNSNVLTHGQGSTDAGSAGLLHGRPSDTQSRFGAMNGLPFAILKHEFNHLLLGGNNFHSGGGNAPIFTGYFIPQQGGWSLMGAANSSLLTAAAWDRDRLGWRMEGSRFHIRAHGLDGVEVNGDIDPLAGDTGIFVLHDFITGGDALRIRMPFLEADEYPQWLWLENHQTKARNGCATDVFHYEDLSCVKPAVPGIYAQMQVDKEKKTGDGIYGGYADYLRPVMANGNFDRRLRDDTIIFKCLWPGPTEPYVVKDAWANPLSGTQDQEFPLFDKDNDGKISRKEAIVPRVGIYNGEMVDDAAYLGSSRQVFTPQGNRRIAMGTNPSSANMLSLACNVTVERNRGKKPDNRTVYLNGISVELLEQRADGAIVLHVRSGDTRLTEDVRWCADSIVLPALKGYKGTALTLAGGRTLQVDRSGTPTRLAQQGEKEDGTFWFSPPTQFTVAAGARMVLEANAKLQLLNNSVMHLMPGAELVLDRKAKLDIQAGSQLVLHGNASMQARACALRKLRKKERIVNAPE
;
A
#
# COMPACT_ATOMS: atom_id res chain seq x y z
N MET A 1 59.97 53.29 20.30
CA MET A 1 59.37 51.99 20.66
C MET A 1 58.22 51.71 19.70
N ARG A 2 58.41 50.78 18.75
CA ARG A 2 57.47 50.47 17.66
C ARG A 2 56.45 49.42 18.14
N ARG A 3 55.16 49.70 17.96
CA ARG A 3 54.06 48.75 18.18
C ARG A 3 53.93 47.84 16.95
N LEU A 4 54.00 46.53 17.17
CA LEU A 4 53.82 45.50 16.15
C LEU A 4 52.37 45.00 16.24
N TYR A 5 51.60 45.13 15.17
CA TYR A 5 50.28 44.52 15.02
C TYR A 5 50.47 43.10 14.46
N LEU A 6 49.97 42.09 15.18
CA LEU A 6 49.87 40.71 14.72
C LEU A 6 48.42 40.43 14.30
N LEU A 7 48.22 40.25 13.00
CA LEU A 7 46.97 39.78 12.38
C LEU A 7 46.94 38.24 12.43
N PHE A 8 45.92 37.68 13.06
CA PHE A 8 45.57 36.26 12.98
C PHE A 8 44.58 36.04 11.83
N PRO A 9 44.83 35.13 10.86
CA PRO A 9 43.82 34.71 9.91
C PRO A 9 42.95 33.59 10.53
N ILE A 10 41.64 33.81 10.54
CA ILE A 10 40.62 32.80 10.84
C ILE A 10 40.46 31.95 9.58
N LEU A 11 40.96 30.71 9.60
CA LEU A 11 40.72 29.71 8.56
C LEU A 11 39.32 29.10 8.76
N PHE A 12 38.37 29.51 7.92
CA PHE A 12 37.12 28.79 7.70
C PHE A 12 37.44 27.48 6.96
N SER A 13 37.41 26.36 7.67
CA SER A 13 37.42 25.03 7.07
C SER A 13 36.03 24.72 6.52
N THR A 14 35.83 24.96 5.23
CA THR A 14 34.71 24.41 4.46
C THR A 14 34.88 22.89 4.39
N ALA A 15 34.08 22.15 5.17
CA ALA A 15 33.93 20.72 4.99
C ALA A 15 33.25 20.48 3.63
N LEU A 16 34.05 20.19 2.61
CA LEU A 16 33.58 19.58 1.38
C LEU A 16 33.10 18.18 1.75
N PHE A 17 31.79 17.98 1.87
CA PHE A 17 31.20 16.64 1.86
C PHE A 17 31.55 16.03 0.51
N ALA A 18 32.49 15.08 0.49
CA ALA A 18 32.77 14.26 -0.67
C ALA A 18 31.46 13.56 -1.08
N GLN A 19 30.99 13.86 -2.29
CA GLN A 19 29.85 13.20 -2.90
C GLN A 19 30.20 11.70 -2.98
N GLN A 20 29.45 10.88 -2.25
CA GLN A 20 29.64 9.43 -2.28
C GLN A 20 29.50 8.98 -3.75
N ASP A 21 30.49 8.26 -4.27
CA ASP A 21 30.51 7.79 -5.66
C ASP A 21 29.26 6.95 -5.95
N SER A 22 28.25 7.57 -6.54
CA SER A 22 26.92 7.01 -6.77
C SER A 22 26.86 6.14 -8.02
N THR A 23 27.96 5.99 -8.74
CA THR A 23 27.98 5.29 -10.04
C THR A 23 28.05 3.77 -9.90
N GLN A 24 28.54 3.26 -8.76
CA GLN A 24 28.69 1.82 -8.51
C GLN A 24 27.80 1.29 -7.39
N VAL A 25 27.08 2.16 -6.69
CA VAL A 25 26.18 1.76 -5.60
C VAL A 25 24.75 1.67 -6.16
N PRO A 26 24.08 0.49 -6.10
CA PRO A 26 22.72 0.37 -6.57
C PRO A 26 21.79 1.38 -5.88
N ASN A 27 20.94 2.03 -6.67
CA ASN A 27 19.91 2.96 -6.24
C ASN A 27 18.61 2.66 -7.00
N SER A 28 17.50 2.57 -6.28
CA SER A 28 16.19 2.24 -6.86
C SER A 28 15.68 3.25 -7.88
N GLU A 29 16.12 4.49 -7.79
CA GLU A 29 15.79 5.54 -8.73
C GLU A 29 16.33 5.28 -10.15
N ASN A 30 17.25 4.32 -10.30
CA ASN A 30 17.78 3.87 -11.58
C ASN A 30 17.02 2.66 -12.16
N GLY A 31 15.92 2.25 -11.52
CA GLY A 31 15.06 1.15 -11.94
C GLY A 31 15.70 -0.24 -11.88
N TRP A 32 14.89 -1.28 -12.10
CA TRP A 32 15.33 -2.66 -12.02
C TRP A 32 16.04 -3.09 -13.31
N TYR A 33 15.30 -3.44 -14.35
CA TYR A 33 15.86 -3.75 -15.68
C TYR A 33 15.79 -2.54 -16.61
N LEU A 34 14.69 -1.79 -16.56
CA LEU A 34 14.50 -0.59 -17.37
C LEU A 34 14.78 0.68 -16.58
N SER A 35 15.20 1.73 -17.29
CA SER A 35 15.26 3.09 -16.75
C SER A 35 13.85 3.59 -16.44
N PRO A 36 13.58 4.15 -15.25
CA PRO A 36 12.31 4.80 -14.94
C PRO A 36 12.33 6.27 -15.37
N ARG A 37 13.21 6.68 -16.28
CA ARG A 37 13.42 8.07 -16.70
C ARG A 37 13.73 8.15 -18.18
N GLY A 38 13.50 9.31 -18.78
CA GLY A 38 13.74 9.52 -20.20
C GLY A 38 12.67 8.84 -21.06
N THR A 39 13.03 8.46 -22.28
CA THR A 39 12.11 7.84 -23.24
C THR A 39 12.47 6.39 -23.47
N ILE A 40 11.50 5.49 -23.34
CA ILE A 40 11.60 4.13 -23.87
C ILE A 40 10.58 3.96 -24.99
N ARG A 41 10.92 3.19 -26.03
CA ARG A 41 9.98 2.87 -27.11
C ARG A 41 9.76 1.36 -27.20
N ILE A 42 8.49 0.97 -27.20
CA ILE A 42 8.06 -0.43 -27.20
C ILE A 42 7.65 -0.85 -28.61
N LEU A 43 8.19 -1.98 -29.10
CA LEU A 43 7.62 -2.65 -30.27
C LEU A 43 6.50 -3.59 -29.85
N VAL A 44 5.31 -3.40 -30.40
CA VAL A 44 4.13 -4.24 -30.11
C VAL A 44 3.87 -5.22 -31.25
N ILE A 45 3.67 -6.48 -30.88
CA ILE A 45 3.26 -7.56 -31.78
C ILE A 45 1.85 -8.00 -31.38
N PHE A 46 0.88 -7.72 -32.25
CA PHE A 46 -0.47 -8.24 -32.11
C PHE A 46 -0.54 -9.64 -32.73
N ALA A 47 -0.83 -10.65 -31.90
CA ALA A 47 -0.81 -12.05 -32.30
C ALA A 47 -2.18 -12.72 -32.14
N GLU A 48 -2.46 -13.69 -33.00
CA GLU A 48 -3.53 -14.66 -32.80
C GLU A 48 -3.01 -16.08 -32.97
N VAL A 49 -3.67 -17.03 -32.31
CA VAL A 49 -3.40 -18.45 -32.46
C VAL A 49 -4.39 -19.04 -33.46
N ASP A 50 -3.86 -19.70 -34.49
CA ASP A 50 -4.62 -20.59 -35.35
C ASP A 50 -4.58 -22.01 -34.74
N TYR A 51 -5.67 -22.39 -34.07
CA TYR A 51 -5.84 -23.70 -33.42
C TYR A 51 -6.18 -24.79 -34.44
N ASP A 52 -5.36 -24.93 -35.48
CA ASP A 52 -5.58 -25.85 -36.60
C ASP A 52 -5.56 -27.33 -36.20
N LYS A 53 -4.87 -27.69 -35.12
CA LYS A 53 -4.89 -29.05 -34.54
C LYS A 53 -6.04 -29.24 -33.56
N ASN A 54 -6.39 -28.24 -32.76
CA ASN A 54 -7.41 -28.34 -31.71
C ASN A 54 -8.41 -27.16 -31.74
N PRO A 55 -9.30 -27.05 -32.74
CA PRO A 55 -10.17 -25.88 -32.90
C PRO A 55 -11.04 -25.56 -31.68
N GLY A 56 -11.46 -26.59 -30.93
CA GLY A 56 -12.25 -26.43 -29.71
C GLY A 56 -11.52 -25.76 -28.53
N LYS A 57 -10.21 -25.50 -28.66
CA LYS A 57 -9.44 -24.71 -27.69
C LYS A 57 -9.48 -23.21 -27.98
N ASP A 58 -9.94 -22.79 -29.15
CA ASP A 58 -10.06 -21.37 -29.47
C ASP A 58 -11.18 -20.76 -28.63
N PRO A 59 -10.87 -19.84 -27.69
CA PRO A 59 -11.90 -19.23 -26.88
C PRO A 59 -12.68 -18.14 -27.64
N GLN A 60 -12.22 -17.72 -28.84
CA GLN A 60 -12.83 -16.71 -29.68
C GLN A 60 -12.76 -17.10 -31.18
N PRO A 61 -13.42 -18.22 -31.58
CA PRO A 61 -13.27 -18.80 -32.92
C PRO A 61 -13.71 -17.87 -34.06
N GLU A 62 -14.67 -17.00 -33.78
CA GLU A 62 -15.24 -16.03 -34.71
C GLU A 62 -14.67 -14.61 -34.55
N GLY A 63 -13.71 -14.39 -33.64
CA GLY A 63 -13.27 -13.05 -33.26
C GLY A 63 -14.21 -12.36 -32.26
N ALA A 64 -14.01 -11.06 -32.06
CA ALA A 64 -14.85 -10.19 -31.22
C ALA A 64 -14.90 -8.77 -31.80
N ASP A 65 -15.89 -7.97 -31.42
CA ASP A 65 -16.10 -6.61 -31.94
C ASP A 65 -14.86 -5.71 -31.79
N HIS A 66 -14.11 -5.85 -30.68
CA HIS A 66 -12.88 -5.09 -30.42
C HIS A 66 -11.63 -5.68 -31.09
N TRP A 67 -11.69 -6.90 -31.58
CA TRP A 67 -10.57 -7.58 -32.26
C TRP A 67 -11.08 -8.73 -33.14
N GLN A 68 -11.26 -8.42 -34.43
CA GLN A 68 -11.71 -9.38 -35.43
C GLN A 68 -10.60 -10.39 -35.76
N LYS A 69 -11.00 -11.58 -36.20
CA LYS A 69 -10.07 -12.66 -36.57
C LYS A 69 -9.22 -12.25 -37.78
N GLY A 70 -7.91 -12.46 -37.70
CA GLY A 70 -6.96 -12.09 -38.75
C GLY A 70 -6.68 -10.58 -38.88
N GLU A 71 -7.30 -9.74 -38.06
CA GLU A 71 -7.14 -8.28 -38.09
C GLU A 71 -6.37 -7.77 -36.86
N LEU A 72 -5.95 -6.51 -36.91
CA LEU A 72 -5.44 -5.79 -35.74
C LEU A 72 -6.60 -5.35 -34.83
N PRO A 73 -6.40 -5.18 -33.51
CA PRO A 73 -7.46 -4.71 -32.63
C PRO A 73 -7.88 -3.28 -32.97
N THR A 74 -9.15 -2.95 -32.72
CA THR A 74 -9.70 -1.62 -33.03
C THR A 74 -9.05 -0.50 -32.20
N TRP A 75 -8.54 -0.84 -31.01
CA TRP A 75 -7.89 0.05 -30.05
C TRP A 75 -6.36 0.10 -30.17
N LYS A 76 -5.76 -0.50 -31.20
CA LYS A 76 -4.28 -0.56 -31.37
C LYS A 76 -3.60 0.81 -31.27
N ASP A 77 -4.25 1.86 -31.78
CA ASP A 77 -3.75 3.24 -31.79
C ASP A 77 -3.99 3.98 -30.46
N ASP A 78 -4.82 3.42 -29.58
CA ASP A 78 -5.08 3.96 -28.23
C ASP A 78 -4.06 3.47 -27.20
N LEU A 79 -3.16 2.55 -27.57
CA LEU A 79 -2.25 1.88 -26.63
C LEU A 79 -1.03 2.74 -26.30
N PHE A 80 -0.28 3.17 -27.32
CA PHE A 80 0.91 4.01 -27.21
C PHE A 80 0.90 5.14 -28.23
N ASP A 81 1.44 6.30 -27.83
CA ASP A 81 1.79 7.35 -28.77
C ASP A 81 3.10 6.92 -29.48
N PRO A 82 3.19 6.99 -30.83
CA PRO A 82 4.40 6.61 -31.56
C PRO A 82 5.53 7.66 -31.45
N PHE A 83 5.14 8.91 -31.25
CA PHE A 83 6.03 10.06 -31.15
C PHE A 83 5.71 10.88 -29.90
N PRO A 84 6.69 11.61 -29.33
CA PRO A 84 6.44 12.48 -28.20
C PRO A 84 5.38 13.55 -28.53
N LEU A 85 4.42 13.71 -27.62
CA LEU A 85 3.42 14.77 -27.66
C LEU A 85 3.55 15.65 -26.41
N THR A 86 3.18 16.93 -26.53
CA THR A 86 3.11 17.82 -25.37
C THR A 86 2.11 17.33 -24.33
N VAL A 87 1.01 16.76 -24.80
CA VAL A 87 0.01 16.06 -23.98
C VAL A 87 -0.19 14.69 -24.60
N PRO A 88 0.37 13.61 -24.01
CA PRO A 88 0.15 12.25 -24.49
C PRO A 88 -1.34 11.90 -24.59
N GLN A 89 -1.72 11.17 -25.62
CA GLN A 89 -3.12 10.84 -25.91
C GLN A 89 -3.40 9.36 -25.64
N ALA A 90 -2.48 8.48 -26.04
CA ALA A 90 -2.61 7.05 -25.83
C ALA A 90 -2.55 6.66 -24.34
N GLN A 91 -3.26 5.61 -23.96
CA GLN A 91 -3.53 5.27 -22.56
C GLN A 91 -2.25 5.01 -21.76
N VAL A 92 -1.32 4.20 -22.29
CA VAL A 92 -0.10 3.82 -21.56
C VAL A 92 0.91 4.98 -21.54
N SER A 93 1.07 5.68 -22.67
CA SER A 93 1.93 6.86 -22.77
C SER A 93 1.50 7.96 -21.80
N ARG A 94 0.20 8.25 -21.76
CA ARG A 94 -0.40 9.20 -20.82
C ARG A 94 -0.26 8.75 -19.37
N TYR A 95 -0.50 7.48 -19.07
CA TYR A 95 -0.35 6.95 -17.72
C TYR A 95 1.05 7.19 -17.15
N TYR A 96 2.09 6.78 -17.86
CA TYR A 96 3.46 6.96 -17.37
C TYR A 96 3.88 8.42 -17.32
N HIS A 97 3.40 9.26 -18.25
CA HIS A 97 3.62 10.70 -18.18
C HIS A 97 3.00 11.33 -16.93
N GLU A 98 1.72 11.06 -16.64
CA GLU A 98 1.02 11.58 -15.47
C GLU A 98 1.61 11.03 -14.16
N MET A 99 1.86 9.71 -14.08
CA MET A 99 2.40 9.09 -12.88
C MET A 99 3.83 9.52 -12.58
N SER A 100 4.64 9.81 -13.59
CA SER A 100 6.03 10.25 -13.41
C SER A 100 6.20 11.77 -13.34
N LEU A 101 5.13 12.55 -13.45
CA LEU A 101 5.20 14.02 -13.57
C LEU A 101 6.09 14.45 -14.76
N GLY A 102 5.98 13.72 -15.87
CA GLY A 102 6.74 13.94 -17.10
C GLY A 102 8.19 13.44 -17.07
N GLN A 103 8.66 12.83 -15.98
CA GLN A 103 10.03 12.31 -15.88
C GLN A 103 10.28 11.08 -16.74
N PHE A 104 9.22 10.35 -17.10
CA PHE A 104 9.29 9.11 -17.87
C PHE A 104 8.26 9.12 -19.01
N THR A 105 8.75 8.86 -20.21
CA THR A 105 7.97 8.83 -21.44
C THR A 105 8.02 7.42 -22.01
N VAL A 106 6.85 6.79 -22.14
CA VAL A 106 6.71 5.47 -22.76
C VAL A 106 6.00 5.64 -24.08
N LEU A 107 6.70 5.36 -25.18
CA LEU A 107 6.17 5.40 -26.53
C LEU A 107 6.10 3.98 -27.09
N GLY A 108 5.44 3.82 -28.24
CA GLY A 108 5.41 2.53 -28.90
C GLY A 108 4.85 2.59 -30.29
N ASP A 109 5.21 1.58 -31.07
CA ASP A 109 4.64 1.33 -32.40
C ASP A 109 4.41 -0.18 -32.56
N TYR A 110 3.63 -0.57 -33.55
CA TYR A 110 3.24 -1.96 -33.74
C TYR A 110 3.53 -2.43 -35.15
N ILE A 111 3.75 -3.75 -35.30
CA ILE A 111 3.85 -4.38 -36.63
C ILE A 111 2.54 -4.15 -37.38
N ASP A 112 2.61 -3.69 -38.63
CA ASP A 112 1.49 -3.18 -39.43
C ASP A 112 0.37 -4.20 -39.77
N GLN A 113 0.49 -5.42 -39.25
CA GLN A 113 -0.44 -6.53 -39.43
C GLN A 113 -0.39 -7.49 -38.24
N ALA A 114 -1.51 -8.17 -37.97
CA ALA A 114 -1.54 -9.22 -36.95
C ALA A 114 -0.72 -10.44 -37.39
N VAL A 115 0.02 -11.04 -36.45
CA VAL A 115 0.79 -12.26 -36.70
C VAL A 115 -0.01 -13.50 -36.33
N VAL A 116 0.02 -14.52 -37.18
CA VAL A 116 -0.71 -15.77 -36.97
C VAL A 116 0.24 -16.86 -36.50
N VAL A 117 0.05 -17.33 -35.28
CA VAL A 117 0.79 -18.44 -34.68
C VAL A 117 0.01 -19.73 -34.92
N ARG A 118 0.48 -20.58 -35.84
CA ARG A 118 -0.17 -21.87 -36.12
C ARG A 118 0.20 -22.93 -35.09
N GLU A 119 -0.79 -23.52 -34.42
CA GLU A 119 -0.59 -24.58 -33.43
C GLU A 119 0.19 -25.77 -34.03
N SER A 120 0.02 -26.04 -35.32
CA SER A 120 0.74 -27.13 -35.99
C SER A 120 2.24 -26.98 -36.06
N GLU A 121 2.73 -25.75 -36.11
CA GLU A 121 4.14 -25.39 -36.27
C GLU A 121 4.87 -25.27 -34.93
N GLN A 122 4.11 -25.16 -33.83
CA GLN A 122 4.69 -24.98 -32.50
C GLN A 122 5.06 -26.31 -31.84
N ARG A 123 6.25 -26.37 -31.25
CA ARG A 123 6.68 -27.51 -30.43
C ARG A 123 5.83 -27.64 -29.16
N SER A 124 5.44 -26.50 -28.57
CA SER A 124 4.54 -26.41 -27.43
C SER A 124 3.90 -25.03 -27.33
N MET A 125 2.64 -24.97 -26.90
CA MET A 125 1.90 -23.72 -26.65
C MET A 125 2.22 -23.15 -25.26
N ARG A 126 3.50 -22.81 -25.02
CA ARG A 126 3.98 -22.32 -23.70
C ARG A 126 4.90 -21.11 -23.78
N ASP A 127 5.67 -20.96 -24.86
CA ASP A 127 6.58 -19.83 -25.07
C ASP A 127 5.90 -18.78 -25.96
N TRP A 128 4.94 -18.07 -25.38
CA TRP A 128 4.09 -17.14 -26.11
C TRP A 128 4.86 -16.02 -26.81
N SER A 129 5.96 -15.53 -26.22
CA SER A 129 6.78 -14.54 -26.91
C SER A 129 7.52 -15.14 -28.08
N GLY A 130 8.27 -16.23 -27.86
CA GLY A 130 9.06 -16.88 -28.92
C GLY A 130 8.19 -17.31 -30.10
N MET A 131 7.01 -17.88 -29.82
CA MET A 131 6.02 -18.26 -30.83
C MET A 131 5.57 -17.07 -31.70
N ALA A 132 5.24 -15.93 -31.10
CA ALA A 132 4.84 -14.74 -31.86
C ALA A 132 6.00 -14.17 -32.68
N TRP A 133 7.22 -14.22 -32.16
CA TRP A 133 8.41 -13.73 -32.86
C TRP A 133 8.78 -14.62 -34.04
N GLU A 134 8.70 -15.95 -33.88
CA GLU A 134 8.87 -16.90 -34.99
C GLU A 134 7.84 -16.65 -36.10
N ALA A 135 6.59 -16.32 -35.75
CA ALA A 135 5.57 -15.95 -36.71
C ALA A 135 5.87 -14.59 -37.37
N ALA A 136 6.30 -13.59 -36.61
CA ALA A 136 6.69 -12.28 -37.13
C ALA A 136 7.90 -12.36 -38.07
N ASN A 137 8.87 -13.24 -37.79
CA ASN A 137 10.05 -13.46 -38.63
C ASN A 137 9.75 -14.02 -40.02
N LYS A 138 8.56 -14.57 -40.25
CA LYS A 138 8.11 -15.00 -41.58
C LYS A 138 7.71 -13.83 -42.48
N LEU A 139 7.61 -12.63 -41.92
CA LEU A 139 7.44 -11.40 -42.68
C LEU A 139 8.80 -10.98 -43.26
N ASP A 140 8.81 -10.54 -44.51
CA ASP A 140 10.05 -10.27 -45.26
C ASP A 140 10.98 -9.27 -44.56
N SER A 141 10.42 -8.30 -43.82
CA SER A 141 11.15 -7.29 -43.06
C SER A 141 10.27 -6.69 -41.95
N LEU A 142 10.90 -6.03 -40.97
CA LEU A 142 10.18 -5.24 -39.97
C LEU A 142 9.46 -4.07 -40.69
N ARG A 143 8.13 -4.06 -40.61
CA ARG A 143 7.29 -2.93 -41.01
C ARG A 143 6.39 -2.54 -39.85
N THR A 144 6.60 -1.36 -39.32
CA THR A 144 5.73 -0.81 -38.27
C THR A 144 4.72 0.16 -38.86
N ALA A 145 3.61 0.37 -38.16
CA ALA A 145 2.51 1.20 -38.66
C ALA A 145 2.91 2.66 -38.92
N HIS A 146 3.91 3.17 -38.20
CA HIS A 146 4.39 4.55 -38.33
C HIS A 146 5.77 4.65 -38.98
N GLY A 147 6.28 3.55 -39.57
CA GLY A 147 7.55 3.54 -40.30
C GLY A 147 8.80 3.67 -39.42
N LEU A 148 8.70 3.29 -38.15
CA LEU A 148 9.83 3.25 -37.22
C LEU A 148 10.76 2.06 -37.54
N SER A 149 12.05 2.32 -37.39
CA SER A 149 13.11 1.35 -37.61
C SER A 149 13.63 0.78 -36.29
N ILE A 150 14.58 -0.16 -36.36
CA ILE A 150 15.26 -0.66 -35.15
C ILE A 150 15.99 0.48 -34.41
N ASP A 151 16.58 1.44 -35.13
CA ASP A 151 17.29 2.58 -34.56
C ASP A 151 16.35 3.46 -33.70
N ASP A 152 15.04 3.43 -33.98
CA ASP A 152 14.02 4.12 -33.20
C ASP A 152 13.60 3.33 -31.95
N LEU A 153 13.79 2.02 -31.95
CA LEU A 153 13.34 1.07 -30.92
C LEU A 153 14.47 0.64 -29.97
N ASP A 154 15.65 1.22 -30.15
CA ASP A 154 16.89 0.94 -29.42
C ASP A 154 17.46 2.27 -28.90
N LEU A 155 17.01 2.68 -27.72
CA LEU A 155 17.43 3.94 -27.11
C LEU A 155 18.36 3.71 -25.91
N TRP A 156 18.38 2.50 -25.35
CA TRP A 156 19.13 2.18 -24.14
C TRP A 156 20.09 1.01 -24.38
N THR A 157 21.18 1.01 -23.61
CA THR A 157 22.16 -0.09 -23.67
C THR A 157 21.70 -1.26 -22.80
N ASP A 158 21.67 -2.47 -23.38
CA ASP A 158 21.37 -3.71 -22.66
C ASP A 158 22.41 -4.02 -21.54
N GLY A 159 22.03 -4.91 -20.63
CA GLY A 159 22.94 -5.52 -19.65
C GLY A 159 23.20 -4.66 -18.41
N GLY A 160 22.41 -3.59 -18.22
CA GLY A 160 22.44 -2.79 -17.00
C GLY A 160 22.11 -3.61 -15.75
N ARG A 161 22.88 -3.46 -14.68
CA ARG A 161 22.56 -4.14 -13.40
C ARG A 161 21.39 -3.46 -12.70
N PRO A 162 20.54 -4.22 -11.98
CA PRO A 162 19.56 -3.70 -11.03
C PRO A 162 20.07 -2.52 -10.21
N GLY A 163 19.37 -1.38 -10.29
CA GLY A 163 19.67 -0.17 -9.53
C GLY A 163 20.92 0.60 -9.96
N LEU A 164 21.69 0.16 -10.96
CA LEU A 164 22.75 0.99 -11.54
C LEU A 164 22.20 1.88 -12.66
N PRO A 165 22.75 3.09 -12.86
CA PRO A 165 22.33 3.99 -13.94
C PRO A 165 22.34 3.27 -15.29
N LYS A 166 21.27 3.43 -16.06
CA LYS A 166 21.15 2.92 -17.43
C LYS A 166 21.68 3.97 -18.41
N GLN A 167 22.32 3.53 -19.49
CA GLN A 167 22.89 4.43 -20.49
C GLN A 167 21.87 4.63 -21.61
N ASN A 168 21.51 5.89 -21.87
CA ASN A 168 20.61 6.27 -22.97
C ASN A 168 21.43 6.37 -24.27
N VAL A 169 21.92 5.21 -24.72
CA VAL A 169 22.72 5.01 -25.93
C VAL A 169 22.29 3.68 -26.52
N SER A 170 21.99 3.67 -27.82
CA SER A 170 21.60 2.46 -28.55
C SER A 170 22.68 1.38 -28.51
N ASP A 171 22.26 0.12 -28.57
CA ASP A 171 23.16 -1.02 -28.66
C ASP A 171 23.88 -1.17 -30.01
N HIS A 172 25.05 -1.83 -29.97
CA HIS A 172 25.84 -2.17 -31.15
C HIS A 172 26.32 -3.63 -31.10
N PRO A 173 25.74 -4.55 -31.90
CA PRO A 173 24.63 -4.35 -32.85
C PRO A 173 23.31 -4.00 -32.14
N HIS A 174 22.40 -3.33 -32.87
CA HIS A 174 21.11 -2.91 -32.31
C HIS A 174 20.29 -4.04 -31.65
N SER A 175 19.57 -3.68 -30.59
CA SER A 175 18.63 -4.51 -29.80
C SER A 175 17.32 -3.75 -29.59
N TYR A 176 16.17 -4.43 -29.44
CA TYR A 176 14.96 -3.73 -29.02
C TYR A 176 14.99 -3.49 -27.51
N ASP A 177 14.76 -2.24 -27.05
CA ASP A 177 14.66 -1.94 -25.61
C ASP A 177 13.59 -2.83 -24.94
N HIS A 178 12.43 -2.97 -25.60
CA HIS A 178 11.33 -3.80 -25.14
C HIS A 178 10.44 -4.27 -26.30
N VAL A 179 10.10 -5.56 -26.29
CA VAL A 179 9.10 -6.15 -27.19
C VAL A 179 7.89 -6.64 -26.40
N MET A 180 6.70 -6.19 -26.79
CA MET A 180 5.45 -6.54 -26.16
C MET A 180 4.58 -7.37 -27.10
N VAL A 181 4.13 -8.54 -26.65
CA VAL A 181 3.22 -9.41 -27.42
C VAL A 181 1.83 -9.39 -26.81
N ILE A 182 0.81 -9.15 -27.61
CA ILE A 182 -0.58 -9.19 -27.15
C ILE A 182 -1.35 -10.21 -27.97
N TYR A 183 -1.99 -11.16 -27.29
CA TYR A 183 -2.75 -12.23 -27.91
C TYR A 183 -4.25 -11.95 -27.92
N ARG A 184 -4.87 -12.14 -29.09
CA ARG A 184 -6.33 -12.12 -29.26
C ARG A 184 -7.00 -13.26 -28.50
N ASN A 185 -6.65 -14.50 -28.83
CA ASN A 185 -7.41 -15.70 -28.50
C ASN A 185 -6.58 -16.81 -27.82
N SER A 186 -5.68 -16.46 -26.90
CA SER A 186 -4.96 -17.48 -26.11
C SER A 186 -5.88 -18.13 -25.07
N ASN A 187 -5.87 -19.46 -25.00
CA ASN A 187 -6.61 -20.23 -23.99
C ASN A 187 -5.87 -20.32 -22.63
N VAL A 188 -4.64 -19.82 -22.56
CA VAL A 188 -3.82 -19.78 -21.33
C VAL A 188 -3.60 -18.35 -20.86
N LEU A 189 -3.26 -17.43 -21.77
CA LEU A 189 -3.14 -16.00 -21.48
C LEU A 189 -4.49 -15.34 -21.81
N THR A 190 -5.44 -15.45 -20.90
CA THR A 190 -6.75 -14.82 -21.04
C THR A 190 -6.70 -13.33 -20.68
N HIS A 191 -7.80 -12.60 -20.87
CA HIS A 191 -7.84 -11.18 -20.51
C HIS A 191 -7.54 -10.95 -19.02
N GLY A 192 -6.69 -9.98 -18.71
CA GLY A 192 -6.23 -9.71 -17.35
C GLY A 192 -5.08 -10.60 -16.88
N GLN A 193 -4.51 -11.43 -17.77
CA GLN A 193 -3.31 -12.23 -17.51
C GLN A 193 -2.15 -11.73 -18.36
N GLY A 194 -0.95 -11.75 -17.77
CA GLY A 194 0.27 -11.34 -18.42
C GLY A 194 1.50 -11.81 -17.68
N SER A 195 2.66 -11.53 -18.26
CA SER A 195 3.96 -11.65 -17.59
C SER A 195 4.99 -10.82 -18.34
N THR A 196 6.07 -10.48 -17.65
CA THR A 196 7.28 -9.89 -18.24
C THR A 196 8.50 -10.72 -17.90
N ASP A 197 9.52 -10.64 -18.74
CA ASP A 197 10.85 -11.19 -18.46
C ASP A 197 11.94 -10.18 -18.85
N ALA A 198 13.05 -10.27 -18.13
CA ALA A 198 14.32 -9.73 -18.62
C ALA A 198 14.90 -10.67 -19.68
N GLY A 199 15.54 -10.08 -20.69
CA GLY A 199 16.15 -10.76 -21.81
C GLY A 199 15.17 -11.09 -22.95
N SER A 200 15.77 -11.61 -24.01
CA SER A 200 15.11 -11.86 -25.29
C SER A 200 14.40 -13.21 -25.35
N ALA A 201 13.27 -13.31 -26.05
CA ALA A 201 12.66 -14.58 -26.45
C ALA A 201 13.32 -15.22 -27.69
N GLY A 202 14.29 -14.55 -28.32
CA GLY A 202 14.96 -15.05 -29.51
C GLY A 202 15.57 -13.94 -30.36
N LEU A 203 15.53 -14.09 -31.68
CA LEU A 203 15.85 -13.01 -32.60
C LEU A 203 14.57 -12.62 -33.34
N LEU A 204 14.18 -11.36 -33.26
CA LEU A 204 13.09 -10.76 -34.03
C LEU A 204 13.68 -9.91 -35.15
N HIS A 205 13.43 -10.31 -36.40
CA HIS A 205 14.07 -9.79 -37.61
C HIS A 205 15.60 -9.69 -37.48
N GLY A 206 16.20 -10.71 -36.85
CA GLY A 206 17.66 -10.82 -36.65
C GLY A 206 18.23 -10.04 -35.47
N ARG A 207 17.39 -9.41 -34.63
CA ARG A 207 17.81 -8.61 -33.47
C ARG A 207 17.23 -9.17 -32.16
N PRO A 208 17.97 -9.17 -31.03
CA PRO A 208 17.43 -9.54 -29.72
C PRO A 208 16.59 -8.41 -29.12
N SER A 209 16.00 -8.64 -27.95
CA SER A 209 15.49 -7.58 -27.08
C SER A 209 16.07 -7.65 -25.67
N ASP A 210 16.13 -6.51 -25.00
CA ASP A 210 16.65 -6.40 -23.63
C ASP A 210 15.64 -6.93 -22.62
N THR A 211 14.37 -6.66 -22.90
CA THR A 211 13.24 -7.10 -22.08
C THR A 211 12.04 -7.44 -22.97
N GLN A 212 11.08 -8.15 -22.40
CA GLN A 212 9.85 -8.50 -23.12
C GLN A 212 8.64 -8.67 -22.20
N SER A 213 7.45 -8.57 -22.79
CA SER A 213 6.19 -8.82 -22.08
C SER A 213 5.17 -9.50 -22.98
N ARG A 214 4.20 -10.16 -22.37
CA ARG A 214 3.12 -10.87 -23.08
C ARG A 214 1.80 -10.82 -22.33
N PHE A 215 0.70 -10.62 -23.07
CA PHE A 215 -0.62 -10.37 -22.50
C PHE A 215 -1.74 -11.07 -23.27
N GLY A 216 -2.82 -11.41 -22.56
CA GLY A 216 -4.10 -11.77 -23.16
C GLY A 216 -5.04 -10.57 -23.27
N ALA A 217 -5.73 -10.43 -24.40
CA ALA A 217 -6.62 -9.30 -24.69
C ALA A 217 -8.03 -9.72 -25.13
N MET A 218 -8.47 -10.92 -24.74
CA MET A 218 -9.76 -11.49 -25.15
C MET A 218 -10.95 -10.54 -24.98
N ASN A 219 -10.97 -9.70 -23.93
CA ASN A 219 -12.10 -8.81 -23.63
C ASN A 219 -11.81 -7.32 -23.91
N GLY A 220 -10.75 -7.00 -24.64
CA GLY A 220 -10.36 -5.63 -24.96
C GLY A 220 -8.93 -5.30 -24.57
N LEU A 221 -8.59 -4.02 -24.63
CA LEU A 221 -7.27 -3.47 -24.30
C LEU A 221 -6.89 -3.88 -22.85
N PRO A 222 -5.80 -4.65 -22.64
CA PRO A 222 -5.47 -5.23 -21.33
C PRO A 222 -4.71 -4.25 -20.42
N PHE A 223 -5.20 -3.01 -20.28
CA PHE A 223 -4.48 -1.89 -19.67
C PHE A 223 -3.97 -2.20 -18.25
N ALA A 224 -4.86 -2.73 -17.40
CA ALA A 224 -4.60 -2.93 -15.99
C ALA A 224 -3.48 -3.96 -15.74
N ILE A 225 -3.49 -5.08 -16.47
CA ILE A 225 -2.44 -6.10 -16.34
C ILE A 225 -1.16 -5.66 -17.07
N LEU A 226 -1.28 -4.93 -18.18
CA LEU A 226 -0.12 -4.42 -18.93
C LEU A 226 0.74 -3.50 -18.07
N LYS A 227 0.14 -2.49 -17.45
CA LYS A 227 0.89 -1.58 -16.58
C LYS A 227 1.50 -2.32 -15.39
N HIS A 228 0.77 -3.26 -14.80
CA HIS A 228 1.26 -4.07 -13.67
C HIS A 228 2.52 -4.85 -14.03
N GLU A 229 2.49 -5.61 -15.12
CA GLU A 229 3.63 -6.44 -15.53
C GLU A 229 4.79 -5.59 -16.02
N PHE A 230 4.53 -4.50 -16.76
CA PHE A 230 5.60 -3.59 -17.16
C PHE A 230 6.30 -2.97 -15.95
N ASN A 231 5.56 -2.66 -14.88
CA ASN A 231 6.12 -2.10 -13.66
C ASN A 231 7.04 -3.06 -12.91
N HIS A 232 6.97 -4.37 -13.13
CA HIS A 232 7.99 -5.29 -12.62
C HIS A 232 9.37 -4.85 -13.10
N LEU A 233 9.54 -4.50 -14.38
CA LEU A 233 10.82 -4.07 -14.97
C LEU A 233 11.38 -2.78 -14.36
N LEU A 234 10.53 -1.98 -13.68
CA LEU A 234 10.93 -0.74 -13.01
C LEU A 234 11.20 -0.97 -11.51
N LEU A 235 10.32 -1.68 -10.81
CA LEU A 235 10.28 -1.73 -9.35
C LEU A 235 10.94 -2.97 -8.73
N GLY A 236 10.89 -4.12 -9.39
CA GLY A 236 11.32 -5.40 -8.82
C GLY A 236 10.38 -6.57 -9.13
N GLY A 237 10.71 -7.77 -8.62
CA GLY A 237 9.93 -8.99 -8.87
C GLY A 237 8.63 -9.09 -8.07
N ASN A 238 8.05 -10.30 -7.98
CA ASN A 238 6.78 -10.57 -7.27
C ASN A 238 6.78 -10.14 -5.78
N ASN A 239 7.95 -10.02 -5.16
CA ASN A 239 8.07 -9.48 -3.81
C ASN A 239 7.81 -7.96 -3.73
N PHE A 240 7.52 -7.29 -4.83
CA PHE A 240 7.08 -5.90 -4.89
C PHE A 240 5.58 -5.73 -5.14
N HIS A 241 4.83 -6.82 -5.28
CA HIS A 241 3.36 -6.73 -5.34
C HIS A 241 2.81 -6.00 -4.11
N SER A 242 1.98 -5.00 -4.35
CA SER A 242 1.32 -4.15 -3.34
C SER A 242 0.05 -3.56 -3.95
N GLY A 243 -0.76 -2.84 -3.17
CA GLY A 243 -1.88 -2.06 -3.70
C GLY A 243 -2.93 -2.88 -4.47
N GLY A 244 -3.16 -4.15 -4.09
CA GLY A 244 -4.09 -5.06 -4.79
C GLY A 244 -3.48 -5.97 -5.85
N GLY A 245 -2.15 -5.95 -6.04
CA GLY A 245 -1.46 -6.81 -7.01
C GLY A 245 -0.96 -8.16 -6.49
N ASN A 246 -0.97 -8.39 -5.18
CA ASN A 246 -0.40 -9.60 -4.61
C ASN A 246 -1.28 -10.82 -4.85
N ALA A 247 -0.68 -12.01 -4.81
CA ALA A 247 -1.38 -13.30 -4.80
C ALA A 247 -1.20 -14.01 -3.45
N PRO A 248 -2.18 -14.80 -2.96
CA PRO A 248 -2.10 -15.47 -1.66
C PRO A 248 -0.85 -16.33 -1.45
N ILE A 249 -0.26 -16.85 -2.54
CA ILE A 249 0.92 -17.73 -2.51
C ILE A 249 2.20 -17.00 -2.09
N PHE A 250 2.29 -15.70 -2.36
CA PHE A 250 3.47 -14.91 -2.00
C PHE A 250 3.43 -14.52 -0.53
N THR A 251 4.64 -14.38 0.04
CA THR A 251 4.77 -13.90 1.41
C THR A 251 4.53 -12.40 1.43
N GLY A 252 3.58 -11.94 2.26
CA GLY A 252 3.33 -10.52 2.53
C GLY A 252 3.51 -10.20 4.02
N TYR A 253 3.56 -8.91 4.37
CA TYR A 253 3.73 -8.44 5.76
C TYR A 253 2.47 -8.57 6.63
N PHE A 254 1.32 -8.85 6.03
CA PHE A 254 0.03 -8.93 6.72
C PHE A 254 -0.65 -10.28 6.48
N ILE A 255 -1.48 -10.69 7.45
CA ILE A 255 -2.31 -11.90 7.35
C ILE A 255 -3.29 -11.78 6.16
N PRO A 256 -4.20 -10.80 6.14
CA PRO A 256 -5.07 -10.59 4.99
C PRO A 256 -4.27 -10.10 3.78
N GLN A 257 -4.67 -10.57 2.60
CA GLN A 257 -4.22 -9.99 1.34
C GLN A 257 -4.74 -8.54 1.24
N GLN A 258 -3.87 -7.65 0.77
CA GLN A 258 -4.15 -6.21 0.73
C GLN A 258 -4.64 -5.79 -0.66
N GLY A 259 -5.72 -5.00 -0.68
CA GLY A 259 -6.10 -4.11 -1.78
C GLY A 259 -5.25 -2.82 -1.76
N GLY A 260 -5.85 -1.68 -2.11
CA GLY A 260 -5.16 -0.38 -2.11
C GLY A 260 -4.85 0.14 -3.51
N TRP A 261 -3.79 0.91 -3.66
CA TRP A 261 -3.33 1.40 -4.96
C TRP A 261 -1.81 1.52 -4.95
N SER A 262 -1.19 1.20 -6.08
CA SER A 262 0.22 1.40 -6.39
C SER A 262 0.47 1.07 -7.87
N LEU A 263 1.67 1.35 -8.36
CA LEU A 263 2.13 0.87 -9.67
C LEU A 263 2.06 -0.66 -9.79
N MET A 264 2.30 -1.37 -8.69
CA MET A 264 2.21 -2.83 -8.63
C MET A 264 0.79 -3.33 -8.33
N GLY A 265 -0.21 -2.45 -8.34
CA GLY A 265 -1.61 -2.81 -8.28
C GLY A 265 -2.08 -3.58 -9.51
N ALA A 266 -3.11 -4.42 -9.36
CA ALA A 266 -3.71 -5.22 -10.44
C ALA A 266 -5.24 -5.30 -10.29
N ALA A 267 -5.83 -6.49 -10.46
CA ALA A 267 -7.28 -6.72 -10.43
C ALA A 267 -7.95 -6.33 -9.10
N ASN A 268 -7.21 -6.28 -7.98
CA ASN A 268 -7.77 -5.90 -6.66
C ASN A 268 -7.40 -4.48 -6.23
N SER A 269 -6.91 -3.64 -7.15
CA SER A 269 -6.64 -2.24 -6.86
C SER A 269 -7.91 -1.42 -6.77
N SER A 270 -7.86 -0.40 -5.91
CA SER A 270 -8.92 0.59 -5.73
C SER A 270 -8.76 1.80 -6.63
N LEU A 271 -7.58 2.41 -6.69
CA LEU A 271 -7.22 3.41 -7.70
C LEU A 271 -6.28 2.81 -8.73
N LEU A 272 -6.28 3.35 -9.95
CA LEU A 272 -5.40 2.88 -11.03
C LEU A 272 -4.08 3.66 -11.13
N THR A 273 -3.81 4.55 -10.17
CA THR A 273 -2.64 5.44 -10.08
C THR A 273 -1.44 4.80 -9.39
N ALA A 274 -0.28 5.48 -9.46
CA ALA A 274 0.85 5.26 -8.56
C ALA A 274 0.52 5.80 -7.16
N ALA A 275 1.20 5.28 -6.13
CA ALA A 275 1.24 5.88 -4.79
C ALA A 275 2.46 6.81 -4.65
N ALA A 276 2.47 7.68 -3.63
CA ALA A 276 3.61 8.55 -3.32
C ALA A 276 4.88 7.76 -3.02
N TRP A 277 4.74 6.57 -2.40
CA TRP A 277 5.86 5.65 -2.22
C TRP A 277 6.47 5.21 -3.56
N ASP A 278 5.65 4.90 -4.57
CA ASP A 278 6.17 4.49 -5.89
C ASP A 278 6.98 5.61 -6.53
N ARG A 279 6.46 6.85 -6.45
CA ARG A 279 7.12 8.04 -6.96
C ARG A 279 8.44 8.31 -6.26
N ASP A 280 8.45 8.31 -4.93
CA ASP A 280 9.71 8.47 -4.18
C ASP A 280 10.70 7.35 -4.55
N ARG A 281 10.25 6.09 -4.56
CA ARG A 281 11.07 4.93 -4.88
C ARG A 281 11.77 5.04 -6.24
N LEU A 282 11.06 5.49 -7.28
CA LEU A 282 11.57 5.67 -8.64
C LEU A 282 12.24 7.04 -8.86
N GLY A 283 12.15 7.95 -7.89
CA GLY A 283 12.66 9.31 -8.00
C GLY A 283 11.83 10.19 -8.95
N TRP A 284 10.55 9.86 -9.14
CA TRP A 284 9.60 10.67 -9.89
C TRP A 284 9.14 11.84 -9.05
N ARG A 285 9.65 13.03 -9.41
CA ARG A 285 9.34 14.29 -8.75
C ARG A 285 9.22 15.38 -9.79
N MET A 286 8.50 16.45 -9.45
CA MET A 286 8.42 17.61 -10.32
C MET A 286 9.82 18.20 -10.55
N GLU A 287 10.09 18.62 -11.78
CA GLU A 287 11.34 19.29 -12.11
C GLU A 287 11.56 20.53 -11.24
N GLY A 288 12.77 20.71 -10.72
CA GLY A 288 13.12 21.82 -9.83
C GLY A 288 12.65 21.66 -8.38
N SER A 289 11.95 20.58 -8.01
CA SER A 289 11.58 20.28 -6.62
C SER A 289 12.83 20.24 -5.72
N ARG A 290 12.78 20.94 -4.59
CA ARG A 290 13.87 20.99 -3.60
C ARG A 290 13.91 19.73 -2.75
N PHE A 291 12.75 19.13 -2.50
CA PHE A 291 12.61 17.93 -1.69
C PHE A 291 12.20 16.71 -2.53
N HIS A 292 12.57 15.52 -2.05
CA HIS A 292 12.15 14.25 -2.66
C HIS A 292 10.67 13.99 -2.45
N ILE A 293 10.20 14.23 -1.23
CA ILE A 293 8.79 14.26 -0.86
C ILE A 293 8.50 15.71 -0.53
N ARG A 294 7.65 16.36 -1.31
CA ARG A 294 7.37 17.79 -1.17
C ARG A 294 5.96 18.02 -0.65
N ALA A 295 5.81 19.12 0.07
CA ALA A 295 4.54 19.72 0.45
C ALA A 295 4.71 21.24 0.46
N HIS A 296 3.67 21.99 0.84
CA HIS A 296 3.76 23.44 0.95
C HIS A 296 3.42 23.95 2.35
N GLY A 297 4.03 25.06 2.75
CA GLY A 297 3.63 25.84 3.91
C GLY A 297 2.37 26.66 3.64
N LEU A 298 1.83 27.31 4.68
CA LEU A 298 0.68 28.22 4.54
C LEU A 298 0.98 29.44 3.65
N ASP A 299 2.25 29.83 3.57
CA ASP A 299 2.77 30.90 2.71
C ASP A 299 2.97 30.47 1.25
N GLY A 300 2.69 29.20 0.92
CA GLY A 300 2.88 28.63 -0.41
C GLY A 300 4.33 28.27 -0.73
N VAL A 301 5.25 28.34 0.24
CA VAL A 301 6.65 27.94 0.04
C VAL A 301 6.76 26.41 0.12
N GLU A 302 7.54 25.82 -0.77
CA GLU A 302 7.84 24.39 -0.73
C GLU A 302 8.58 24.01 0.56
N VAL A 303 8.11 22.96 1.23
CA VAL A 303 8.67 22.38 2.46
C VAL A 303 8.89 20.87 2.32
N ASN A 304 9.72 20.31 3.19
CA ASN A 304 9.96 18.86 3.21
C ASN A 304 8.71 18.13 3.72
N GLY A 305 8.17 17.23 2.90
CA GLY A 305 7.05 16.36 3.25
C GLY A 305 7.46 15.08 3.97
N ASP A 306 8.76 14.78 4.09
CA ASP A 306 9.27 13.69 4.92
C ASP A 306 9.46 14.13 6.38
N ILE A 307 8.58 13.66 7.25
CA ILE A 307 8.39 14.15 8.61
C ILE A 307 8.89 13.11 9.62
N ASP A 308 9.79 13.55 10.51
CA ASP A 308 10.11 12.84 11.74
C ASP A 308 9.33 13.46 12.93
N PRO A 309 8.28 12.79 13.43
CA PRO A 309 7.46 13.31 14.52
C PRO A 309 8.18 13.34 15.87
N LEU A 310 9.36 12.70 16.00
CA LEU A 310 10.19 12.81 17.21
C LEU A 310 10.94 14.14 17.30
N ALA A 311 10.99 14.93 16.22
CA ALA A 311 11.65 16.22 16.20
C ALA A 311 10.85 17.36 16.86
N GLY A 312 9.57 17.15 17.19
CA GLY A 312 8.70 18.14 17.82
C GLY A 312 7.33 18.24 17.14
N ASP A 313 6.60 19.34 17.39
CA ASP A 313 5.39 19.65 16.62
C ASP A 313 5.81 19.94 15.18
N THR A 314 5.24 19.22 14.21
CA THR A 314 5.76 19.18 12.84
C THR A 314 5.11 20.24 11.96
N GLY A 315 3.92 20.74 12.36
CA GLY A 315 3.35 21.99 11.86
C GLY A 315 2.15 21.81 10.91
N ILE A 316 1.85 22.90 10.18
CA ILE A 316 0.75 22.98 9.23
C ILE A 316 1.29 22.87 7.81
N PHE A 317 0.68 21.98 7.03
CA PHE A 317 1.03 21.69 5.65
C PHE A 317 -0.18 21.93 4.74
N VAL A 318 0.11 22.27 3.50
CA VAL A 318 -0.84 22.38 2.40
C VAL A 318 -0.44 21.33 1.37
N LEU A 319 -1.37 20.42 1.07
CA LEU A 319 -1.21 19.44 0.00
C LEU A 319 -2.09 19.82 -1.17
N HIS A 320 -1.47 20.19 -2.29
CA HIS A 320 -2.14 20.29 -3.59
C HIS A 320 -2.44 18.87 -4.12
N ASP A 321 -3.08 18.80 -5.29
CA ASP A 321 -3.36 17.52 -5.93
C ASP A 321 -2.09 16.68 -6.09
N PHE A 322 -2.12 15.44 -5.60
CA PHE A 322 -1.01 14.52 -5.70
C PHE A 322 -0.74 14.19 -7.17
N ILE A 323 -1.74 13.95 -8.00
CA ILE A 323 -1.52 13.52 -9.38
C ILE A 323 -0.80 14.59 -10.21
N THR A 324 -1.29 15.82 -10.18
CA THR A 324 -0.73 16.94 -10.99
C THR A 324 0.39 17.70 -10.27
N GLY A 325 0.33 17.80 -8.95
CA GLY A 325 1.28 18.55 -8.13
C GLY A 325 2.33 17.68 -7.43
N GLY A 326 2.13 16.39 -7.23
CA GLY A 326 3.10 15.53 -6.55
C GLY A 326 3.27 15.80 -5.06
N ASP A 327 2.40 16.61 -4.45
CA ASP A 327 2.44 16.90 -3.02
C ASP A 327 2.03 15.65 -2.21
N ALA A 328 2.82 15.31 -1.20
CA ALA A 328 2.54 14.21 -0.28
C ALA A 328 3.21 14.45 1.07
N LEU A 329 2.73 13.76 2.11
CA LEU A 329 3.45 13.65 3.39
C LEU A 329 3.80 12.20 3.68
N ARG A 330 4.97 12.00 4.29
CA ARG A 330 5.43 10.74 4.86
C ARG A 330 5.79 10.97 6.32
N ILE A 331 5.14 10.27 7.24
CA ILE A 331 5.35 10.43 8.68
C ILE A 331 5.92 9.13 9.24
N ARG A 332 7.16 9.17 9.74
CA ARG A 332 7.79 7.98 10.33
C ARG A 332 7.08 7.54 11.61
N MET A 333 6.78 6.26 11.74
CA MET A 333 6.23 5.70 12.96
C MET A 333 7.33 5.53 14.02
N PRO A 334 7.21 6.15 15.21
CA PRO A 334 8.25 6.11 16.23
C PRO A 334 8.18 4.84 17.09
N PHE A 335 9.20 4.67 17.93
CA PHE A 335 9.31 3.65 19.00
C PHE A 335 9.46 2.18 18.55
N LEU A 336 9.36 1.90 17.26
CA LEU A 336 9.74 0.60 16.70
C LEU A 336 11.23 0.33 16.95
N GLU A 337 11.54 -0.90 17.34
CA GLU A 337 12.91 -1.31 17.58
C GLU A 337 13.68 -1.49 16.26
N ALA A 338 15.01 -1.36 16.29
CA ALA A 338 15.83 -1.34 15.08
C ALA A 338 15.83 -2.68 14.29
N ASP A 339 15.47 -3.77 14.95
CA ASP A 339 15.36 -5.12 14.40
C ASP A 339 13.90 -5.54 14.12
N GLU A 340 12.95 -4.62 14.23
CA GLU A 340 11.58 -4.77 13.73
C GLU A 340 11.41 -4.08 12.38
N TYR A 341 10.35 -4.44 11.63
CA TYR A 341 10.06 -3.72 10.40
C TYR A 341 9.69 -2.26 10.68
N PRO A 342 10.37 -1.28 10.07
CA PRO A 342 10.04 0.12 10.23
C PRO A 342 8.77 0.46 9.44
N GLN A 343 8.08 1.55 9.82
CA GLN A 343 6.80 1.92 9.22
C GLN A 343 6.65 3.43 9.02
N TRP A 344 5.85 3.83 8.02
CA TRP A 344 5.56 5.22 7.68
C TRP A 344 4.11 5.41 7.25
N LEU A 345 3.45 6.45 7.73
CA LEU A 345 2.14 6.88 7.26
C LEU A 345 2.30 7.83 6.08
N TRP A 346 1.72 7.49 4.94
CA TRP A 346 1.65 8.31 3.73
C TRP A 346 0.30 8.99 3.60
N LEU A 347 0.30 10.25 3.15
CA LEU A 347 -0.89 11.06 2.90
C LEU A 347 -0.80 11.70 1.52
N GLU A 348 -1.83 11.48 0.70
CA GLU A 348 -1.95 11.97 -0.67
C GLU A 348 -3.28 12.71 -0.83
N ASN A 349 -3.27 13.95 -1.33
CA ASN A 349 -4.51 14.64 -1.69
C ASN A 349 -4.89 14.32 -3.13
N HIS A 350 -5.87 13.45 -3.36
CA HIS A 350 -6.36 13.19 -4.71
C HIS A 350 -7.50 14.13 -5.04
N GLN A 351 -7.41 14.84 -6.16
CA GLN A 351 -8.52 15.61 -6.71
C GLN A 351 -9.43 14.80 -7.65
N THR A 352 -9.02 13.58 -8.02
CA THR A 352 -9.74 12.63 -8.88
C THR A 352 -9.99 13.17 -10.28
N LYS A 353 -10.33 12.27 -11.21
CA LYS A 353 -10.68 12.63 -12.60
C LYS A 353 -11.69 13.77 -12.67
N ALA A 354 -12.59 13.87 -11.70
CA ALA A 354 -13.61 14.90 -11.63
C ALA A 354 -13.05 16.33 -11.55
N ARG A 355 -11.83 16.53 -11.04
CA ARG A 355 -11.22 17.87 -10.92
C ARG A 355 -9.84 17.99 -11.56
N ASN A 356 -9.06 16.91 -11.66
CA ASN A 356 -7.74 16.94 -12.32
C ASN A 356 -7.75 16.39 -13.75
N GLY A 357 -8.84 15.72 -14.19
CA GLY A 357 -8.96 15.18 -15.54
C GLY A 357 -8.09 13.95 -15.84
N CYS A 358 -7.33 13.43 -14.88
CA CYS A 358 -6.51 12.22 -15.02
C CYS A 358 -7.42 11.00 -15.22
N ALA A 359 -7.21 10.24 -16.30
CA ALA A 359 -8.09 9.12 -16.64
C ALA A 359 -7.98 7.94 -15.66
N THR A 360 -6.85 7.82 -14.95
CA THR A 360 -6.58 6.73 -14.00
C THR A 360 -6.79 7.11 -12.53
N ASP A 361 -7.04 8.38 -12.22
CA ASP A 361 -7.38 8.85 -10.86
C ASP A 361 -8.88 8.67 -10.57
N VAL A 362 -9.32 7.43 -10.68
CA VAL A 362 -10.70 6.94 -10.56
C VAL A 362 -10.70 5.65 -9.76
N PHE A 363 -11.84 5.30 -9.17
CA PHE A 363 -11.98 3.96 -8.62
C PHE A 363 -11.99 2.91 -9.74
N HIS A 364 -11.47 1.73 -9.43
CA HIS A 364 -11.45 0.62 -10.35
C HIS A 364 -12.90 0.22 -10.67
N TYR A 365 -13.23 0.18 -11.96
CA TYR A 365 -14.59 -0.07 -12.46
C TYR A 365 -15.63 1.03 -12.15
N GLU A 366 -15.18 2.28 -11.93
CA GLU A 366 -16.07 3.45 -11.75
C GLU A 366 -17.03 3.69 -12.94
N ASP A 367 -16.74 3.13 -14.11
CA ASP A 367 -17.63 3.16 -15.28
C ASP A 367 -18.91 2.32 -15.11
N LEU A 368 -18.93 1.40 -14.14
CA LEU A 368 -20.09 0.56 -13.84
C LEU A 368 -21.02 1.23 -12.82
N SER A 369 -22.33 1.20 -13.10
CA SER A 369 -23.35 1.95 -12.34
C SER A 369 -23.48 1.59 -10.86
N CYS A 370 -22.99 0.43 -10.43
CA CYS A 370 -23.00 0.02 -9.03
C CYS A 370 -21.79 0.53 -8.23
N VAL A 371 -20.72 0.96 -8.91
CA VAL A 371 -19.52 1.52 -8.29
C VAL A 371 -19.70 3.03 -8.17
N LYS A 372 -19.52 3.57 -6.97
CA LYS A 372 -19.60 5.02 -6.77
C LYS A 372 -18.28 5.68 -7.21
N PRO A 373 -18.32 6.88 -7.79
CA PRO A 373 -17.10 7.59 -8.19
C PRO A 373 -16.13 7.89 -7.04
N ALA A 374 -14.84 7.96 -7.38
CA ALA A 374 -13.80 8.49 -6.50
C ALA A 374 -14.08 9.96 -6.15
N VAL A 375 -13.86 10.32 -4.88
CA VAL A 375 -14.15 11.66 -4.36
C VAL A 375 -12.87 12.37 -3.92
N PRO A 376 -12.76 13.68 -4.14
CA PRO A 376 -11.59 14.44 -3.69
C PRO A 376 -11.36 14.36 -2.19
N GLY A 377 -10.11 14.21 -1.75
CA GLY A 377 -9.76 14.16 -0.34
C GLY A 377 -8.38 13.55 -0.07
N ILE A 378 -8.10 13.31 1.22
CA ILE A 378 -6.87 12.62 1.62
C ILE A 378 -7.07 11.11 1.57
N TYR A 379 -6.20 10.46 0.81
CA TYR A 379 -6.02 9.02 0.73
C TYR A 379 -4.73 8.67 1.49
N ALA A 380 -4.77 7.62 2.32
CA ALA A 380 -3.68 7.30 3.23
C ALA A 380 -3.29 5.83 3.20
N GLN A 381 -2.00 5.55 3.40
CA GLN A 381 -1.45 4.20 3.46
C GLN A 381 -0.37 4.10 4.54
N MET A 382 -0.27 2.95 5.19
CA MET A 382 0.87 2.59 6.02
C MET A 382 1.85 1.77 5.19
N GLN A 383 3.08 2.26 5.07
CA GLN A 383 4.22 1.52 4.55
C GLN A 383 4.82 0.66 5.67
N VAL A 384 5.18 -0.59 5.35
CA VAL A 384 5.99 -1.47 6.20
C VAL A 384 7.24 -1.89 5.44
N ASP A 385 8.41 -1.70 6.04
CA ASP A 385 9.70 -1.99 5.43
C ASP A 385 9.89 -1.23 4.09
N LYS A 386 10.70 -1.74 3.16
CA LYS A 386 10.88 -1.25 1.77
C LYS A 386 11.38 0.20 1.64
N GLU A 387 11.97 0.73 2.70
CA GLU A 387 12.58 2.07 2.72
C GLU A 387 13.96 2.11 2.05
N LYS A 388 14.68 0.98 2.00
CA LYS A 388 16.05 0.96 1.51
C LYS A 388 16.10 1.26 0.01
N LYS A 389 16.49 2.49 -0.35
CA LYS A 389 16.69 2.95 -1.74
C LYS A 389 18.09 2.73 -2.29
N THR A 390 19.13 2.73 -1.45
CA THR A 390 20.54 2.65 -1.87
C THR A 390 21.27 1.46 -1.24
N GLY A 391 22.20 0.85 -1.99
CA GLY A 391 23.07 -0.24 -1.56
C GLY A 391 22.55 -1.63 -1.94
N ASP A 392 23.08 -2.65 -1.27
CA ASP A 392 22.74 -4.04 -1.61
C ASP A 392 21.33 -4.44 -1.16
N GLY A 393 20.69 -5.34 -1.90
CA GLY A 393 19.40 -5.90 -1.50
C GLY A 393 18.24 -4.90 -1.52
N ILE A 394 18.37 -3.77 -2.22
CA ILE A 394 17.28 -2.77 -2.37
C ILE A 394 16.03 -3.36 -3.05
N TYR A 395 16.16 -4.48 -3.78
CA TYR A 395 15.05 -5.23 -4.38
C TYR A 395 14.61 -6.47 -3.55
N GLY A 396 15.02 -6.55 -2.27
CA GLY A 396 14.61 -7.61 -1.33
C GLY A 396 13.29 -7.34 -0.62
N GLY A 397 12.99 -8.11 0.44
CA GLY A 397 11.79 -7.96 1.28
C GLY A 397 10.57 -8.73 0.77
N TYR A 398 9.41 -8.50 1.37
CA TYR A 398 8.14 -9.18 1.08
C TYR A 398 7.13 -8.27 0.35
N ALA A 399 6.05 -8.88 -0.18
CA ALA A 399 4.93 -8.18 -0.81
C ALA A 399 3.99 -7.52 0.24
N ASP A 400 2.94 -6.85 -0.21
CA ASP A 400 1.93 -6.18 0.65
C ASP A 400 2.54 -5.22 1.68
N TYR A 401 3.52 -4.42 1.25
CA TYR A 401 4.17 -3.42 2.10
C TYR A 401 3.42 -2.08 2.18
N LEU A 402 2.34 -1.91 1.41
CA LEU A 402 1.45 -0.75 1.47
C LEU A 402 0.07 -1.24 1.92
N ARG A 403 -0.36 -0.82 3.10
CA ARG A 403 -1.68 -1.14 3.67
C ARG A 403 -2.54 0.12 3.76
N PRO A 404 -3.72 0.17 3.12
CA PRO A 404 -4.61 1.31 3.20
C PRO A 404 -4.98 1.70 4.64
N VAL A 405 -5.02 3.00 4.91
CA VAL A 405 -5.55 3.62 6.13
C VAL A 405 -6.81 4.37 5.72
N MET A 406 -7.98 3.87 6.07
CA MET A 406 -9.25 4.35 5.49
C MET A 406 -10.10 5.13 6.48
N ALA A 407 -10.79 6.15 6.00
CA ALA A 407 -11.63 7.04 6.80
C ALA A 407 -12.80 6.36 7.52
N ASN A 408 -13.26 5.20 7.03
CA ASN A 408 -14.30 4.43 7.72
C ASN A 408 -13.76 3.51 8.82
N GLY A 409 -12.44 3.36 8.94
CA GLY A 409 -11.79 2.68 10.07
C GLY A 409 -11.72 1.16 9.99
N ASN A 410 -11.18 0.59 11.07
CA ASN A 410 -10.87 -0.83 11.25
C ASN A 410 -11.85 -1.47 12.24
N PHE A 411 -12.29 -2.69 11.97
CA PHE A 411 -13.29 -3.39 12.80
C PHE A 411 -12.97 -4.86 12.96
N ASP A 412 -13.47 -5.42 14.07
CA ASP A 412 -13.72 -6.85 14.15
C ASP A 412 -14.97 -7.18 13.33
N ARG A 413 -14.84 -8.16 12.43
CA ARG A 413 -15.91 -8.57 11.50
C ARG A 413 -16.45 -9.95 11.89
N ARG A 414 -17.70 -10.20 11.55
CA ARG A 414 -18.31 -11.53 11.64
C ARG A 414 -19.00 -11.85 10.33
N LEU A 415 -19.00 -13.11 9.93
CA LEU A 415 -19.83 -13.56 8.81
C LEU A 415 -21.27 -13.71 9.28
N ARG A 416 -22.18 -13.51 8.33
CA ARG A 416 -23.58 -13.90 8.48
C ARG A 416 -23.72 -15.37 8.06
N ASP A 417 -24.57 -16.13 8.73
CA ASP A 417 -24.72 -17.58 8.53
C ASP A 417 -25.52 -17.98 7.27
N ASP A 418 -25.70 -17.05 6.32
CA ASP A 418 -26.43 -17.25 5.06
C ASP A 418 -25.76 -16.50 3.91
N THR A 419 -26.08 -16.93 2.69
CA THR A 419 -25.59 -16.30 1.46
C THR A 419 -26.65 -15.39 0.85
N ILE A 420 -26.21 -14.31 0.23
CA ILE A 420 -27.03 -13.48 -0.67
C ILE A 420 -26.35 -13.33 -2.01
N ILE A 421 -27.09 -12.81 -2.98
CA ILE A 421 -26.54 -12.46 -4.28
C ILE A 421 -25.92 -11.07 -4.19
N PHE A 422 -24.58 -11.01 -4.34
CA PHE A 422 -23.88 -9.78 -4.69
C PHE A 422 -24.39 -9.32 -6.05
N LYS A 423 -24.90 -8.09 -6.14
CA LYS A 423 -25.47 -7.57 -7.39
C LYS A 423 -24.49 -6.72 -8.18
N CYS A 424 -23.49 -6.14 -7.50
CA CYS A 424 -22.41 -5.45 -8.18
C CYS A 424 -21.44 -6.45 -8.84
N LEU A 425 -20.35 -5.94 -9.42
CA LEU A 425 -19.28 -6.64 -10.16
C LEU A 425 -19.31 -8.19 -10.11
N TRP A 426 -19.59 -8.83 -11.24
CA TRP A 426 -19.70 -10.30 -11.34
C TRP A 426 -20.73 -10.90 -10.34
N PRO A 427 -22.04 -10.73 -10.61
CA PRO A 427 -23.08 -11.15 -9.70
C PRO A 427 -22.99 -12.63 -9.32
N GLY A 428 -23.18 -12.93 -8.04
CA GLY A 428 -23.08 -14.29 -7.55
C GLY A 428 -23.28 -14.41 -6.03
N PRO A 429 -23.41 -15.63 -5.51
CA PRO A 429 -23.57 -15.86 -4.08
C PRO A 429 -22.34 -15.38 -3.30
N THR A 430 -22.56 -14.73 -2.16
CA THR A 430 -21.53 -14.27 -1.23
C THR A 430 -22.05 -14.34 0.20
N GLU A 431 -21.15 -14.55 1.16
CA GLU A 431 -21.44 -14.45 2.60
C GLU A 431 -21.19 -13.01 3.05
N PRO A 432 -22.22 -12.29 3.50
CA PRO A 432 -22.02 -10.93 3.99
C PRO A 432 -21.23 -10.92 5.29
N TYR A 433 -20.42 -9.88 5.46
CA TYR A 433 -19.82 -9.58 6.76
C TYR A 433 -20.61 -8.50 7.48
N VAL A 434 -20.67 -8.61 8.80
CA VAL A 434 -21.35 -7.68 9.70
C VAL A 434 -20.31 -6.80 10.39
N VAL A 435 -20.58 -5.50 10.41
CA VAL A 435 -19.78 -4.47 11.07
C VAL A 435 -20.68 -3.67 12.01
N LYS A 436 -20.18 -3.39 13.22
CA LYS A 436 -20.86 -2.53 14.19
C LYS A 436 -19.89 -1.53 14.77
N ASP A 437 -20.37 -0.34 15.12
CA ASP A 437 -19.52 0.69 15.74
C ASP A 437 -18.90 0.20 17.06
N ALA A 438 -19.67 -0.58 17.84
CA ALA A 438 -19.20 -1.21 19.06
C ALA A 438 -18.07 -2.25 18.85
N TRP A 439 -17.80 -2.64 17.60
CA TRP A 439 -16.72 -3.55 17.21
C TRP A 439 -15.54 -2.82 16.56
N ALA A 440 -15.49 -1.49 16.67
CA ALA A 440 -14.31 -0.73 16.28
C ALA A 440 -13.05 -1.33 16.92
N ASN A 441 -12.05 -1.55 16.08
CA ASN A 441 -10.76 -2.10 16.46
C ASN A 441 -9.66 -1.36 15.68
N PRO A 442 -9.38 -0.10 16.05
CA PRO A 442 -8.44 0.76 15.33
C PRO A 442 -7.01 0.24 15.25
N LEU A 443 -6.57 -0.63 16.17
CA LEU A 443 -5.17 -1.05 16.27
C LEU A 443 -4.87 -2.39 15.55
N SER A 444 -5.81 -3.32 15.52
CA SER A 444 -5.60 -4.64 14.90
C SER A 444 -6.75 -5.13 14.03
N GLY A 445 -7.79 -4.31 13.83
CA GLY A 445 -8.96 -4.67 13.03
C GLY A 445 -8.70 -4.73 11.54
N THR A 446 -9.71 -5.23 10.82
CA THR A 446 -9.72 -5.32 9.35
C THR A 446 -10.51 -4.19 8.70
N GLN A 447 -10.08 -3.83 7.49
CA GLN A 447 -10.64 -2.74 6.68
C GLN A 447 -11.24 -3.27 5.35
N ASP A 448 -12.07 -2.47 4.65
CA ASP A 448 -12.88 -2.96 3.51
C ASP A 448 -12.10 -3.43 2.29
N GLN A 449 -10.88 -2.93 2.09
CA GLN A 449 -9.96 -3.33 1.03
C GLN A 449 -9.01 -4.47 1.46
N GLU A 450 -9.29 -5.16 2.57
CA GLU A 450 -8.61 -6.39 2.96
C GLU A 450 -9.49 -7.60 2.67
N PHE A 451 -8.88 -8.75 2.37
CA PHE A 451 -9.62 -10.01 2.32
C PHE A 451 -9.53 -10.67 3.71
N PRO A 452 -10.52 -10.47 4.61
CA PRO A 452 -10.48 -11.01 5.96
C PRO A 452 -10.49 -12.54 5.96
N LEU A 453 -9.81 -13.12 6.94
CA LEU A 453 -9.76 -14.56 7.15
C LEU A 453 -10.69 -14.97 8.29
N PHE A 454 -11.33 -16.13 8.11
CA PHE A 454 -12.18 -16.79 9.09
C PHE A 454 -11.82 -18.27 9.13
N ASP A 455 -11.96 -18.91 10.29
CA ASP A 455 -11.83 -20.36 10.43
C ASP A 455 -13.16 -20.99 10.00
N LYS A 456 -13.26 -21.37 8.72
CA LYS A 456 -14.54 -21.78 8.12
C LYS A 456 -14.85 -23.25 8.36
N ASP A 457 -13.83 -24.07 8.59
CA ASP A 457 -13.97 -25.50 8.87
C ASP A 457 -13.81 -25.85 10.36
N ASN A 458 -13.53 -24.85 11.20
CA ASN A 458 -13.41 -24.94 12.65
C ASN A 458 -12.28 -25.91 13.07
N ASP A 459 -11.16 -25.90 12.34
CA ASP A 459 -10.00 -26.75 12.60
C ASP A 459 -8.96 -26.10 13.56
N GLY A 460 -9.21 -24.85 13.98
CA GLY A 460 -8.32 -24.09 14.86
C GLY A 460 -7.11 -23.48 14.14
N LYS A 461 -7.13 -23.42 12.81
CA LYS A 461 -6.17 -22.72 11.96
C LYS A 461 -6.92 -21.83 10.99
N ILE A 462 -6.25 -20.78 10.53
CA ILE A 462 -6.73 -19.99 9.41
C ILE A 462 -5.66 -19.92 8.34
N SER A 463 -6.12 -19.86 7.11
CA SER A 463 -5.29 -19.74 5.94
C SER A 463 -5.87 -18.74 4.96
N ARG A 464 -5.03 -18.21 4.05
CA ARG A 464 -5.53 -17.33 2.99
C ARG A 464 -6.47 -18.04 2.00
N LYS A 465 -6.62 -19.38 2.08
CA LYS A 465 -7.63 -20.13 1.31
C LYS A 465 -9.05 -19.89 1.83
N GLU A 466 -9.17 -19.47 3.08
CA GLU A 466 -10.44 -19.15 3.73
C GLU A 466 -10.71 -17.64 3.77
N ALA A 467 -9.85 -16.86 3.10
CA ALA A 467 -10.07 -15.43 2.94
C ALA A 467 -11.33 -15.18 2.11
N ILE A 468 -12.13 -14.21 2.53
CA ILE A 468 -13.35 -13.83 1.85
C ILE A 468 -13.14 -12.49 1.16
N VAL A 469 -13.53 -12.42 -0.12
CA VAL A 469 -13.64 -11.14 -0.82
C VAL A 469 -14.83 -10.38 -0.21
N PRO A 470 -14.63 -9.21 0.40
CA PRO A 470 -15.68 -8.55 1.18
C PRO A 470 -16.64 -7.78 0.25
N ARG A 471 -17.44 -8.53 -0.52
CA ARG A 471 -18.36 -8.03 -1.54
C ARG A 471 -19.53 -7.23 -0.95
N VAL A 472 -20.17 -7.76 0.10
CA VAL A 472 -21.33 -7.12 0.77
C VAL A 472 -21.08 -6.99 2.26
N GLY A 473 -21.20 -5.76 2.77
CA GLY A 473 -21.11 -5.45 4.20
C GLY A 473 -22.46 -5.06 4.79
N ILE A 474 -22.72 -5.42 6.04
CA ILE A 474 -23.88 -4.99 6.82
C ILE A 474 -23.37 -4.11 7.96
N TYR A 475 -23.44 -2.80 7.78
CA TYR A 475 -22.94 -1.79 8.72
C TYR A 475 -24.07 -1.29 9.60
N ASN A 476 -24.02 -1.61 10.90
CA ASN A 476 -25.06 -1.23 11.86
C ASN A 476 -26.49 -1.60 11.42
N GLY A 477 -26.63 -2.71 10.66
CA GLY A 477 -27.90 -3.18 10.12
C GLY A 477 -28.21 -2.73 8.69
N GLU A 478 -27.46 -1.78 8.14
CA GLU A 478 -27.61 -1.32 6.76
C GLU A 478 -26.73 -2.12 5.81
N MET A 479 -27.33 -2.65 4.74
CA MET A 479 -26.62 -3.40 3.71
C MET A 479 -25.94 -2.45 2.72
N VAL A 480 -24.67 -2.70 2.44
CA VAL A 480 -23.86 -1.98 1.46
C VAL A 480 -23.30 -2.96 0.44
N ASP A 481 -23.71 -2.80 -0.81
CA ASP A 481 -23.35 -3.59 -1.99
C ASP A 481 -22.81 -2.61 -3.05
N ASP A 482 -21.59 -2.11 -2.82
CA ASP A 482 -20.92 -1.08 -3.65
C ASP A 482 -19.48 -1.45 -4.03
N ALA A 483 -19.11 -2.74 -3.91
CA ALA A 483 -17.77 -3.25 -4.15
C ALA A 483 -16.66 -2.49 -3.40
N ALA A 484 -16.90 -2.08 -2.14
CA ALA A 484 -15.96 -1.27 -1.34
C ALA A 484 -14.51 -1.76 -1.31
N TYR A 485 -14.25 -3.05 -1.51
CA TYR A 485 -12.88 -3.59 -1.59
C TYR A 485 -12.06 -3.08 -2.78
N LEU A 486 -12.72 -2.51 -3.79
CA LEU A 486 -12.14 -1.84 -4.96
C LEU A 486 -12.28 -0.32 -4.88
N GLY A 487 -12.56 0.23 -3.69
CA GLY A 487 -12.74 1.66 -3.49
C GLY A 487 -14.18 2.02 -3.10
N SER A 488 -14.31 2.96 -2.18
CA SER A 488 -15.59 3.57 -1.81
C SER A 488 -15.35 4.98 -1.30
N SER A 489 -16.29 5.90 -1.58
CA SER A 489 -16.22 7.29 -1.10
C SER A 489 -16.18 7.40 0.45
N ARG A 490 -16.62 6.35 1.17
CA ARG A 490 -16.53 6.26 2.64
C ARG A 490 -15.09 6.14 3.16
N GLN A 491 -14.13 5.82 2.29
CA GLN A 491 -12.75 5.51 2.65
C GLN A 491 -11.85 6.75 2.63
N VAL A 492 -12.35 7.88 2.13
CA VAL A 492 -11.60 9.11 1.91
C VAL A 492 -11.74 10.06 3.09
N PHE A 493 -10.63 10.64 3.56
CA PHE A 493 -10.66 11.66 4.60
C PHE A 493 -10.98 13.03 4.00
N THR A 494 -11.92 13.75 4.61
CA THR A 494 -12.34 15.09 4.17
C THR A 494 -12.56 15.99 5.38
N PRO A 495 -12.40 17.33 5.25
CA PRO A 495 -12.65 18.24 6.37
C PRO A 495 -14.08 18.19 6.91
N GLN A 496 -15.07 17.83 6.06
CA GLN A 496 -16.48 17.71 6.41
C GLN A 496 -16.89 16.30 6.87
N GLY A 497 -16.06 15.28 6.59
CA GLY A 497 -16.28 13.88 6.97
C GLY A 497 -15.38 13.46 8.11
N ASN A 498 -14.74 12.28 7.98
CA ASN A 498 -13.66 11.93 8.87
C ASN A 498 -12.43 12.78 8.51
N ARG A 499 -12.05 13.66 9.44
CA ARG A 499 -10.98 14.65 9.24
C ARG A 499 -9.74 14.39 10.09
N ARG A 500 -9.68 13.30 10.86
CA ARG A 500 -8.63 13.12 11.87
C ARG A 500 -8.15 11.68 12.00
N ILE A 501 -6.83 11.53 12.01
CA ILE A 501 -6.11 10.30 12.36
C ILE A 501 -5.28 10.60 13.61
N ALA A 502 -5.56 9.93 14.73
CA ALA A 502 -4.88 10.10 16.00
C ALA A 502 -4.94 8.81 16.82
N MET A 503 -4.18 8.71 17.90
CA MET A 503 -4.15 7.48 18.73
C MET A 503 -5.50 7.06 19.32
N GLY A 504 -6.45 8.01 19.42
CA GLY A 504 -7.80 7.79 19.93
C GLY A 504 -8.90 7.71 18.88
N THR A 505 -8.56 7.74 17.58
CA THR A 505 -9.55 7.66 16.49
C THR A 505 -9.59 6.27 15.86
N ASN A 506 -10.57 6.05 14.98
CA ASN A 506 -10.61 4.91 14.09
C ASN A 506 -10.60 5.40 12.63
N PRO A 507 -9.51 5.22 11.88
CA PRO A 507 -8.29 4.47 12.23
C PRO A 507 -7.37 5.25 13.18
N SER A 508 -6.41 4.54 13.78
CA SER A 508 -5.40 5.11 14.69
C SER A 508 -4.15 5.56 13.93
N SER A 509 -3.39 6.51 14.52
CA SER A 509 -2.06 6.92 14.05
C SER A 509 -0.92 6.02 14.55
N ALA A 510 -1.21 4.97 15.33
CA ALA A 510 -0.20 4.04 15.82
C ALA A 510 0.36 3.14 14.69
N ASN A 511 1.53 2.53 14.92
CA ASN A 511 2.06 1.53 14.00
C ASN A 511 1.13 0.30 13.93
N MET A 512 1.24 -0.45 12.84
CA MET A 512 0.44 -1.65 12.60
C MET A 512 1.19 -2.91 13.04
N LEU A 513 0.42 -3.93 13.40
CA LEU A 513 0.97 -5.28 13.59
C LEU A 513 1.37 -5.85 12.22
N SER A 514 2.54 -6.48 12.15
CA SER A 514 2.98 -7.24 10.97
C SER A 514 3.19 -8.70 11.34
N LEU A 515 2.93 -9.60 10.39
CA LEU A 515 3.19 -11.03 10.48
C LEU A 515 3.57 -11.49 9.08
N ALA A 516 4.85 -11.67 8.80
CA ALA A 516 5.28 -12.15 7.50
C ALA A 516 4.73 -13.56 7.26
N CYS A 517 3.79 -13.72 6.33
CA CYS A 517 3.16 -15.01 6.07
C CYS A 517 2.75 -15.19 4.60
N ASN A 518 2.58 -16.45 4.20
CA ASN A 518 1.94 -16.84 2.96
C ASN A 518 0.65 -17.64 3.26
N VAL A 519 0.16 -18.44 2.31
CA VAL A 519 -1.10 -19.21 2.41
C VAL A 519 -1.34 -19.84 3.79
N THR A 520 -0.35 -20.53 4.36
CA THR A 520 -0.52 -21.32 5.60
C THR A 520 0.63 -21.16 6.60
N VAL A 521 1.69 -20.41 6.26
CA VAL A 521 2.93 -20.40 7.05
C VAL A 521 3.27 -18.99 7.50
N GLU A 522 3.41 -18.82 8.82
CA GLU A 522 4.10 -17.68 9.43
C GLU A 522 5.62 -17.87 9.29
N ARG A 523 6.30 -16.95 8.58
CA ARG A 523 7.74 -17.03 8.32
C ARG A 523 8.54 -16.88 9.60
N ASN A 524 8.24 -15.83 10.38
CA ASN A 524 8.99 -15.52 11.61
C ASN A 524 8.25 -15.99 12.88
N ARG A 525 7.05 -16.58 12.73
CA ARG A 525 6.22 -17.08 13.85
C ARG A 525 5.91 -16.00 14.90
N GLY A 526 5.68 -14.77 14.45
CA GLY A 526 5.46 -13.61 15.31
C GLY A 526 6.68 -13.19 16.14
N LYS A 527 7.89 -13.67 15.78
CA LYS A 527 9.14 -13.11 16.30
C LYS A 527 9.61 -12.00 15.39
N LYS A 528 10.50 -11.16 15.91
CA LYS A 528 11.20 -10.16 15.12
C LYS A 528 11.77 -10.77 13.84
N PRO A 529 11.67 -10.08 12.70
CA PRO A 529 11.31 -8.65 12.56
C PRO A 529 9.80 -8.32 12.57
N ASP A 530 8.90 -9.29 12.75
CA ASP A 530 7.46 -9.02 12.83
C ASP A 530 7.13 -8.07 14.00
N ASN A 531 6.44 -6.97 13.73
CA ASN A 531 5.96 -6.03 14.74
C ASN A 531 4.76 -6.66 15.45
N ARG A 532 4.97 -7.19 16.66
CA ARG A 532 3.88 -7.73 17.49
C ARG A 532 3.45 -6.78 18.61
N THR A 533 4.00 -5.57 18.60
CA THR A 533 3.70 -4.51 19.55
C THR A 533 3.18 -3.28 18.81
N VAL A 534 2.08 -2.72 19.30
CA VAL A 534 1.57 -1.40 18.90
C VAL A 534 2.07 -0.37 19.89
N TYR A 535 2.86 0.59 19.42
CA TYR A 535 3.34 1.73 20.17
C TYR A 535 2.43 2.93 19.96
N LEU A 536 1.85 3.42 21.05
CA LEU A 536 1.11 4.67 21.06
C LEU A 536 2.09 5.83 20.97
N ASN A 537 1.80 6.84 20.14
CA ASN A 537 2.81 7.83 19.76
C ASN A 537 2.41 9.30 19.94
N GLY A 538 1.14 9.59 20.23
CA GLY A 538 0.65 10.97 20.36
C GLY A 538 0.74 11.78 19.06
N ILE A 539 0.89 11.13 17.90
CA ILE A 539 0.82 11.78 16.60
C ILE A 539 -0.65 12.00 16.27
N SER A 540 -0.99 13.17 15.73
CA SER A 540 -2.26 13.38 15.07
C SER A 540 -2.13 14.13 13.76
N VAL A 541 -2.97 13.77 12.81
CA VAL A 541 -3.17 14.43 11.52
C VAL A 541 -4.61 14.93 11.53
N GLU A 542 -4.79 16.25 11.42
CA GLU A 542 -6.12 16.88 11.38
C GLU A 542 -6.26 17.72 10.11
N LEU A 543 -7.26 17.41 9.29
CA LEU A 543 -7.62 18.21 8.12
C LEU A 543 -8.39 19.45 8.61
N LEU A 544 -7.83 20.63 8.37
CA LEU A 544 -8.36 21.91 8.84
C LEU A 544 -9.36 22.50 7.85
N GLU A 545 -9.01 22.50 6.56
CA GLU A 545 -9.85 23.04 5.49
C GLU A 545 -9.51 22.42 4.13
N GLN A 546 -10.45 22.54 3.20
CA GLN A 546 -10.21 22.35 1.77
C GLN A 546 -10.43 23.69 1.09
N ARG A 547 -9.41 24.15 0.36
CA ARG A 547 -9.41 25.42 -0.38
C ARG A 547 -10.19 25.30 -1.68
N ALA A 548 -10.49 26.45 -2.28
CA ALA A 548 -11.27 26.53 -3.52
C ALA A 548 -10.60 25.82 -4.71
N ASP A 549 -9.28 25.79 -4.74
CA ASP A 549 -8.45 25.07 -5.72
C ASP A 549 -8.35 23.56 -5.43
N GLY A 550 -8.97 23.09 -4.35
CA GLY A 550 -8.94 21.69 -3.93
C GLY A 550 -7.80 21.33 -2.99
N ALA A 551 -6.83 22.22 -2.76
CA ALA A 551 -5.74 21.96 -1.83
C ALA A 551 -6.27 21.74 -0.40
N ILE A 552 -5.67 20.81 0.34
CA ILE A 552 -6.07 20.48 1.70
C ILE A 552 -5.02 21.00 2.67
N VAL A 553 -5.48 21.79 3.64
CA VAL A 553 -4.65 22.24 4.75
C VAL A 553 -4.81 21.24 5.88
N LEU A 554 -3.70 20.71 6.38
CA LEU A 554 -3.67 19.76 7.48
C LEU A 554 -2.66 20.18 8.53
N HIS A 555 -2.90 19.79 9.77
CA HIS A 555 -2.00 19.97 10.90
C HIS A 555 -1.50 18.59 11.35
N VAL A 556 -0.19 18.39 11.31
CA VAL A 556 0.46 17.22 11.92
C VAL A 556 1.03 17.66 13.26
N ARG A 557 0.55 17.05 14.35
CA ARG A 557 0.97 17.34 15.72
C ARG A 557 1.67 16.16 16.33
N SER A 558 2.61 16.45 17.23
CA SER A 558 3.08 15.49 18.24
C SER A 558 2.55 15.88 19.62
N GLY A 559 2.47 14.90 20.53
CA GLY A 559 1.99 15.13 21.90
C GLY A 559 0.47 15.21 22.06
N ASP A 560 -0.30 14.81 21.05
CA ASP A 560 -1.75 14.65 21.13
C ASP A 560 -2.13 13.38 21.92
N THR A 561 -1.99 13.48 23.24
CA THR A 561 -2.15 12.36 24.17
C THR A 561 -3.48 12.36 24.91
N ARG A 562 -4.45 13.18 24.47
CA ARG A 562 -5.78 13.25 25.11
C ARG A 562 -6.84 12.56 24.28
N LEU A 563 -7.38 11.47 24.80
CA LEU A 563 -8.50 10.75 24.20
C LEU A 563 -9.80 11.48 24.50
N THR A 564 -10.45 12.01 23.46
CA THR A 564 -11.71 12.76 23.59
C THR A 564 -12.96 11.95 23.24
N GLU A 565 -12.78 10.73 22.72
CA GLU A 565 -13.83 9.80 22.34
C GLU A 565 -13.71 8.48 23.10
N ASP A 566 -14.76 7.68 23.03
CA ASP A 566 -14.70 6.29 23.48
C ASP A 566 -13.85 5.48 22.50
N VAL A 567 -12.95 4.64 23.01
CA VAL A 567 -12.05 3.85 22.17
C VAL A 567 -11.87 2.44 22.75
N ARG A 568 -11.81 1.47 21.85
CA ARG A 568 -11.48 0.08 22.14
C ARG A 568 -10.13 -0.23 21.50
N TRP A 569 -9.20 -0.74 22.30
CA TRP A 569 -7.85 -1.07 21.88
C TRP A 569 -7.63 -2.57 22.04
N CYS A 570 -7.25 -3.20 20.93
CA CYS A 570 -6.94 -4.61 20.84
C CYS A 570 -5.65 -4.79 20.03
N ALA A 571 -4.72 -5.58 20.55
CA ALA A 571 -3.51 -6.04 19.86
C ALA A 571 -2.90 -7.19 20.66
N ASP A 572 -1.84 -7.83 20.17
CA ASP A 572 -1.10 -8.77 21.02
C ASP A 572 -0.47 -8.03 22.20
N SER A 573 0.22 -6.94 21.90
CA SER A 573 0.87 -6.05 22.86
C SER A 573 0.63 -4.60 22.45
N ILE A 574 0.38 -3.76 23.43
CA ILE A 574 0.25 -2.31 23.31
C ILE A 574 1.23 -1.69 24.31
N VAL A 575 2.02 -0.73 23.87
CA VAL A 575 2.92 0.03 24.73
C VAL A 575 2.52 1.50 24.68
N LEU A 576 2.34 2.10 25.87
CA LEU A 576 2.27 3.54 26.07
C LEU A 576 3.64 4.02 26.56
N PRO A 577 4.47 4.65 25.70
CA PRO A 577 5.73 5.25 26.10
C PRO A 577 5.52 6.41 27.08
N ALA A 578 6.60 6.88 27.71
CA ALA A 578 6.59 8.05 28.59
C ALA A 578 6.50 9.38 27.81
N LEU A 579 5.42 9.54 27.04
CA LEU A 579 5.13 10.73 26.26
C LEU A 579 4.86 11.93 27.18
N LYS A 580 5.15 13.14 26.70
CA LYS A 580 4.94 14.40 27.43
C LYS A 580 3.94 15.30 26.69
N GLY A 581 2.73 14.79 26.48
CA GLY A 581 1.68 15.50 25.74
C GLY A 581 0.82 16.39 26.63
N TYR A 582 -0.50 16.28 26.48
CA TYR A 582 -1.49 17.08 27.20
C TYR A 582 -1.23 17.11 28.71
N LYS A 583 -1.00 18.32 29.25
CA LYS A 583 -0.67 18.56 30.68
C LYS A 583 0.49 17.70 31.20
N GLY A 584 1.47 17.41 30.34
CA GLY A 584 2.64 16.60 30.68
C GLY A 584 2.33 15.12 30.91
N THR A 585 1.20 14.62 30.39
CA THR A 585 0.80 13.21 30.54
C THR A 585 1.12 12.40 29.29
N ALA A 586 1.43 11.12 29.51
CA ALA A 586 1.58 10.16 28.44
C ALA A 586 0.22 9.83 27.80
N LEU A 587 -0.83 9.80 28.62
CA LEU A 587 -2.20 9.60 28.19
C LEU A 587 -3.17 10.29 29.15
N THR A 588 -4.14 11.03 28.63
CA THR A 588 -5.30 11.50 29.38
C THR A 588 -6.58 10.99 28.72
N LEU A 589 -7.39 10.22 29.45
CA LEU A 589 -8.75 9.90 29.04
C LEU A 589 -9.70 11.00 29.51
N ALA A 590 -10.35 11.68 28.57
CA ALA A 590 -11.23 12.80 28.86
C ALA A 590 -12.45 12.38 29.70
N GLY A 591 -13.01 13.35 30.42
CA GLY A 591 -14.13 13.10 31.33
C GLY A 591 -15.34 12.48 30.63
N GLY A 592 -15.92 11.45 31.23
CA GLY A 592 -17.08 10.72 30.70
C GLY A 592 -16.78 9.77 29.55
N ARG A 593 -15.52 9.63 29.13
CA ARG A 593 -15.12 8.72 28.05
C ARG A 593 -14.65 7.36 28.56
N THR A 594 -14.69 6.37 27.68
CA THR A 594 -14.33 4.99 27.98
C THR A 594 -13.14 4.54 27.13
N LEU A 595 -12.11 4.04 27.79
CA LEU A 595 -11.06 3.24 27.16
C LEU A 595 -11.29 1.77 27.51
N GLN A 596 -11.47 0.94 26.48
CA GLN A 596 -11.54 -0.51 26.61
C GLN A 596 -10.23 -1.14 26.12
N VAL A 597 -9.59 -1.94 26.96
CA VAL A 597 -8.51 -2.84 26.55
C VAL A 597 -9.11 -4.23 26.48
N ASP A 598 -9.14 -4.77 25.27
CA ASP A 598 -9.90 -5.97 24.95
C ASP A 598 -9.16 -6.87 23.95
N ARG A 599 -9.52 -8.15 23.89
CA ARG A 599 -8.99 -9.13 22.96
C ARG A 599 -9.58 -8.95 21.57
N SER A 600 -8.72 -8.95 20.55
CA SER A 600 -9.10 -8.74 19.15
C SER A 600 -9.98 -9.87 18.62
N GLY A 601 -11.15 -9.56 18.05
CA GLY A 601 -11.92 -10.51 17.24
C GLY A 601 -11.29 -10.77 15.87
N THR A 602 -10.49 -9.84 15.39
CA THR A 602 -9.70 -9.97 14.16
C THR A 602 -8.47 -10.85 14.40
N PRO A 603 -8.18 -11.81 13.49
CA PRO A 603 -6.98 -12.62 13.60
C PRO A 603 -5.68 -11.83 13.59
N THR A 604 -4.77 -12.24 14.45
CA THR A 604 -3.40 -11.70 14.58
C THR A 604 -2.34 -12.81 14.56
N ARG A 605 -2.77 -14.08 14.54
CA ARG A 605 -2.01 -15.31 14.29
C ARG A 605 -2.78 -16.21 13.33
N LEU A 606 -2.08 -17.13 12.68
CA LEU A 606 -2.69 -18.17 11.85
C LEU A 606 -3.17 -19.38 12.66
N ALA A 607 -2.61 -19.58 13.86
CA ALA A 607 -3.00 -20.67 14.77
C ALA A 607 -3.87 -20.14 15.91
N GLN A 608 -4.81 -20.96 16.38
CA GLN A 608 -5.62 -20.65 17.55
C GLN A 608 -4.78 -20.29 18.78
N GLN A 609 -5.31 -19.36 19.57
CA GLN A 609 -4.72 -18.79 20.79
C GLN A 609 -5.62 -19.01 22.01
N GLY A 610 -6.62 -19.88 21.88
CA GLY A 610 -7.59 -20.24 22.92
C GLY A 610 -9.03 -20.30 22.40
N GLU A 611 -9.94 -20.78 23.26
CA GLU A 611 -11.35 -20.98 22.93
C GLU A 611 -12.23 -19.83 23.45
N LYS A 612 -13.35 -19.59 22.77
CA LYS A 612 -14.46 -18.71 23.20
C LYS A 612 -15.50 -19.52 23.95
N GLU A 613 -16.36 -18.80 24.68
CA GLU A 613 -17.50 -19.41 25.39
C GLU A 613 -18.50 -20.09 24.45
N ASP A 614 -18.59 -19.65 23.19
CA ASP A 614 -19.46 -20.22 22.16
C ASP A 614 -18.85 -21.43 21.42
N GLY A 615 -17.66 -21.89 21.83
CA GLY A 615 -16.94 -23.01 21.22
C GLY A 615 -16.12 -22.65 19.98
N THR A 616 -16.12 -21.39 19.53
CA THR A 616 -15.24 -20.93 18.44
C THR A 616 -13.85 -20.55 18.96
N PHE A 617 -12.87 -20.38 18.07
CA PHE A 617 -11.50 -20.06 18.47
C PHE A 617 -11.18 -18.56 18.43
N TRP A 618 -10.25 -18.15 19.26
CA TRP A 618 -9.53 -16.89 19.15
C TRP A 618 -8.28 -17.09 18.31
N PHE A 619 -8.06 -16.23 17.32
CA PHE A 619 -6.80 -16.14 16.55
C PHE A 619 -5.95 -14.95 16.96
N SER A 620 -6.16 -14.48 18.19
CA SER A 620 -5.43 -13.40 18.82
C SER A 620 -5.14 -13.77 20.26
N PRO A 621 -3.97 -13.47 20.83
CA PRO A 621 -3.76 -13.63 22.26
C PRO A 621 -4.54 -12.55 23.04
N PRO A 622 -4.80 -12.74 24.35
CA PRO A 622 -5.30 -11.66 25.19
C PRO A 622 -4.36 -10.45 25.16
N THR A 623 -4.93 -9.25 25.12
CA THR A 623 -4.14 -8.03 24.93
C THR A 623 -3.31 -7.71 26.16
N GLN A 624 -2.01 -7.45 25.93
CA GLN A 624 -1.06 -6.98 26.93
C GLN A 624 -0.87 -5.47 26.78
N PHE A 625 -1.39 -4.66 27.70
CA PHE A 625 -1.22 -3.21 27.67
C PHE A 625 -0.18 -2.74 28.70
N THR A 626 0.96 -2.27 28.23
CA THR A 626 2.07 -1.80 29.07
C THR A 626 2.12 -0.28 29.12
N VAL A 627 2.00 0.28 30.32
CA VAL A 627 2.36 1.67 30.61
C VAL A 627 3.82 1.70 31.00
N ALA A 628 4.66 2.25 30.12
CA ALA A 628 6.12 2.19 30.23
C ALA A 628 6.65 2.91 31.48
N ALA A 629 7.90 2.63 31.82
CA ALA A 629 8.54 3.22 32.99
C ALA A 629 8.50 4.75 32.95
N GLY A 630 8.08 5.37 34.05
CA GLY A 630 7.92 6.83 34.16
C GLY A 630 6.74 7.43 33.38
N ALA A 631 5.96 6.63 32.65
CA ALA A 631 4.78 7.13 31.94
C ALA A 631 3.63 7.42 32.90
N ARG A 632 2.92 8.53 32.65
CA ARG A 632 1.80 8.99 33.49
C ARG A 632 0.49 8.97 32.71
N MET A 633 -0.45 8.15 33.17
CA MET A 633 -1.80 8.02 32.62
C MET A 633 -2.83 8.62 33.57
N VAL A 634 -3.75 9.44 33.06
CA VAL A 634 -4.77 10.15 33.83
C VAL A 634 -6.16 9.84 33.30
N LEU A 635 -7.10 9.53 34.20
CA LEU A 635 -8.52 9.44 33.93
C LEU A 635 -9.25 10.63 34.56
N GLU A 636 -9.83 11.49 33.73
CA GLU A 636 -10.62 12.64 34.18
C GLU A 636 -11.98 12.19 34.78
N ALA A 637 -12.74 13.15 35.33
CA ALA A 637 -13.99 12.87 36.03
C ALA A 637 -14.99 12.06 35.17
N ASN A 638 -15.55 11.01 35.76
CA ASN A 638 -16.47 10.05 35.12
C ASN A 638 -15.88 9.22 33.98
N ALA A 639 -14.58 9.36 33.66
CA ALA A 639 -13.93 8.49 32.69
C ALA A 639 -13.90 7.02 33.16
N LYS A 640 -13.86 6.07 32.23
CA LYS A 640 -13.87 4.63 32.52
C LYS A 640 -12.72 3.92 31.81
N LEU A 641 -11.91 3.18 32.56
CA LEU A 641 -10.98 2.19 32.00
C LEU A 641 -11.56 0.78 32.21
N GLN A 642 -11.65 0.01 31.13
CA GLN A 642 -12.12 -1.37 31.14
C GLN A 642 -11.03 -2.34 30.68
N LEU A 643 -10.83 -3.43 31.41
CA LEU A 643 -10.01 -4.57 30.97
C LEU A 643 -10.93 -5.78 30.78
N LEU A 644 -10.94 -6.33 29.56
CA LEU A 644 -11.90 -7.34 29.11
C LEU A 644 -11.18 -8.58 28.54
N ASN A 645 -11.88 -9.72 28.51
CA ASN A 645 -11.48 -10.94 27.81
C ASN A 645 -10.03 -11.40 28.08
N ASN A 646 -9.69 -11.50 29.38
CA ASN A 646 -8.37 -11.87 29.90
C ASN A 646 -7.23 -10.91 29.56
N SER A 647 -7.55 -9.68 29.14
CA SER A 647 -6.54 -8.66 28.90
C SER A 647 -5.84 -8.24 30.19
N VAL A 648 -4.57 -7.88 30.07
CA VAL A 648 -3.73 -7.52 31.21
C VAL A 648 -3.13 -6.15 30.98
N MET A 649 -3.15 -5.31 32.01
CA MET A 649 -2.47 -4.03 32.03
C MET A 649 -1.26 -4.08 32.96
N HIS A 650 -0.08 -3.73 32.46
CA HIS A 650 1.17 -3.65 33.21
C HIS A 650 1.51 -2.18 33.49
N LEU A 651 1.65 -1.81 34.76
CA LEU A 651 2.27 -0.55 35.17
C LEU A 651 3.73 -0.83 35.52
N MET A 652 4.64 -0.40 34.65
CA MET A 652 6.08 -0.62 34.82
C MET A 652 6.67 0.27 35.92
N PRO A 653 7.90 0.00 36.42
CA PRO A 653 8.50 0.80 37.48
C PRO A 653 8.46 2.31 37.20
N GLY A 654 8.00 3.08 38.19
CA GLY A 654 7.83 4.54 38.09
C GLY A 654 6.64 5.00 37.26
N ALA A 655 5.86 4.10 36.63
CA ALA A 655 4.62 4.46 35.96
C ALA A 655 3.55 4.90 36.98
N GLU A 656 2.69 5.83 36.55
CA GLU A 656 1.59 6.36 37.35
C GLU A 656 0.25 6.20 36.65
N LEU A 657 -0.73 5.62 37.35
CA LEU A 657 -2.13 5.63 36.94
C LEU A 657 -2.96 6.47 37.93
N VAL A 658 -3.47 7.62 37.47
CA VAL A 658 -4.20 8.57 38.31
C VAL A 658 -5.66 8.64 37.88
N LEU A 659 -6.57 8.28 38.79
CA LEU A 659 -8.01 8.32 38.58
C LEU A 659 -8.62 9.48 39.36
N ASP A 660 -9.34 10.35 38.67
CA ASP A 660 -10.22 11.31 39.33
C ASP A 660 -11.18 10.59 40.29
N ARG A 661 -11.63 11.30 41.33
CA ARG A 661 -12.55 10.74 42.32
C ARG A 661 -13.81 10.15 41.68
N LYS A 662 -14.29 10.62 40.54
CA LYS A 662 -15.47 10.08 39.84
C LYS A 662 -15.14 9.09 38.71
N ALA A 663 -13.87 8.91 38.36
CA ALA A 663 -13.45 7.93 37.37
C ALA A 663 -13.70 6.49 37.86
N LYS A 664 -13.81 5.56 36.91
CA LYS A 664 -14.14 4.16 37.15
C LYS A 664 -13.06 3.25 36.55
N LEU A 665 -12.68 2.24 37.34
CA LEU A 665 -11.85 1.13 36.90
C LEU A 665 -12.69 -0.14 36.94
N ASP A 666 -12.84 -0.79 35.80
CA ASP A 666 -13.67 -1.99 35.61
C ASP A 666 -12.81 -3.11 35.02
N ILE A 667 -12.56 -4.16 35.81
CA ILE A 667 -11.70 -5.27 35.41
C ILE A 667 -12.54 -6.55 35.44
N GLN A 668 -12.79 -7.13 34.27
CA GLN A 668 -13.58 -8.35 34.11
C GLN A 668 -12.91 -9.53 34.80
N ALA A 669 -13.69 -10.59 35.06
CA ALA A 669 -13.13 -11.87 35.41
C ALA A 669 -12.05 -12.33 34.41
N GLY A 670 -10.94 -12.86 34.94
CA GLY A 670 -9.77 -13.30 34.18
C GLY A 670 -8.81 -12.17 33.73
N SER A 671 -9.27 -10.91 33.72
CA SER A 671 -8.40 -9.75 33.41
C SER A 671 -7.70 -9.22 34.66
N GLN A 672 -6.56 -8.54 34.47
CA GLN A 672 -5.71 -8.10 35.57
C GLN A 672 -5.01 -6.76 35.31
N LEU A 673 -4.76 -6.00 36.38
CA LEU A 673 -3.80 -4.90 36.42
C LEU A 673 -2.62 -5.30 37.32
N VAL A 674 -1.41 -5.29 36.77
CA VAL A 674 -0.18 -5.71 37.42
C VAL A 674 0.72 -4.50 37.71
N LEU A 675 1.07 -4.30 38.98
CA LEU A 675 1.98 -3.25 39.44
C LEU A 675 3.40 -3.82 39.55
N HIS A 676 4.38 -3.21 38.88
CA HIS A 676 5.78 -3.62 38.91
C HIS A 676 6.63 -2.63 39.71
N GLY A 677 7.48 -3.14 40.61
CA GLY A 677 8.40 -2.32 41.41
C GLY A 677 7.70 -1.17 42.13
N ASN A 678 8.17 0.05 41.89
CA ASN A 678 7.62 1.27 42.48
C ASN A 678 6.50 1.94 41.65
N ALA A 679 5.83 1.22 40.75
CA ALA A 679 4.65 1.71 40.04
C ALA A 679 3.56 2.14 41.02
N SER A 680 2.84 3.22 40.69
CA SER A 680 1.82 3.79 41.59
C SER A 680 0.45 3.92 40.92
N MET A 681 -0.58 3.81 41.75
CA MET A 681 -1.97 4.02 41.34
C MET A 681 -2.72 4.85 42.37
N GLN A 682 -3.34 5.92 41.91
CA GLN A 682 -4.12 6.85 42.73
C GLN A 682 -5.61 6.72 42.38
N ALA A 683 -6.41 6.18 43.30
CA ALA A 683 -7.86 6.03 43.11
C ALA A 683 -8.57 5.99 44.48
N ARG A 684 -9.92 5.90 44.49
CA ARG A 684 -10.69 5.68 45.72
C ARG A 684 -10.23 4.39 46.42
N ALA A 685 -9.76 4.49 47.66
CA ALA A 685 -9.24 3.37 48.45
C ALA A 685 -10.22 2.18 48.55
N CYS A 686 -11.53 2.45 48.66
CA CYS A 686 -12.54 1.40 48.71
C CYS A 686 -12.64 0.58 47.41
N ALA A 687 -12.45 1.23 46.25
CA ALA A 687 -12.46 0.56 44.96
C ALA A 687 -11.21 -0.32 44.78
N LEU A 688 -10.03 0.21 45.14
CA LEU A 688 -8.78 -0.54 45.09
C LEU A 688 -8.80 -1.78 45.99
N ARG A 689 -9.29 -1.64 47.23
CA ARG A 689 -9.44 -2.77 48.16
C ARG A 689 -10.37 -3.86 47.60
N LYS A 690 -11.47 -3.47 46.96
CA LYS A 690 -12.42 -4.42 46.35
C LYS A 690 -11.78 -5.19 45.19
N LEU A 691 -11.04 -4.50 44.32
CA LEU A 691 -10.37 -5.12 43.17
C LEU A 691 -9.21 -6.02 43.61
N ARG A 692 -8.42 -5.62 44.61
CA ARG A 692 -7.37 -6.47 45.20
C ARG A 692 -7.93 -7.74 45.86
N LYS A 693 -9.03 -7.63 46.62
CA LYS A 693 -9.72 -8.80 47.20
C LYS A 693 -10.21 -9.79 46.13
N LYS A 694 -10.48 -9.31 44.92
CA LYS A 694 -10.90 -10.12 43.76
C LYS A 694 -9.73 -10.55 42.87
N GLU A 695 -8.48 -10.31 43.29
CA GLU A 695 -7.27 -10.61 42.53
C GLU A 695 -7.26 -9.97 41.12
N ARG A 696 -7.90 -8.81 41.00
CA ARG A 696 -7.93 -8.00 39.77
C ARG A 696 -6.81 -6.99 39.70
N ILE A 697 -6.23 -6.64 40.86
CA ILE A 697 -5.00 -5.87 40.96
C ILE A 697 -4.01 -6.73 41.74
N VAL A 698 -2.85 -6.97 41.15
CA VAL A 698 -1.78 -7.78 41.73
C VAL A 698 -0.45 -7.01 41.66
N ASN A 699 0.47 -7.33 42.56
CA ASN A 699 1.85 -6.88 42.44
C ASN A 699 2.64 -7.98 41.73
N ALA A 700 3.53 -7.60 40.83
CA ALA A 700 4.50 -8.54 40.28
C ALA A 700 5.39 -9.07 41.42
N PRO A 701 5.79 -10.35 41.38
CA PRO A 701 6.81 -10.85 42.29
C PRO A 701 8.09 -10.03 42.12
N GLU A 702 8.75 -9.72 43.25
CA GLU A 702 10.02 -8.95 43.29
C GLU A 702 11.16 -9.64 42.54
#